data_AF-A0A0G4I966-F1
#
_entry.id   AF-A0A0G4I966-F1
#
_cell.length_a   1.000
_cell.length_b   1.000
_cell.length_c   1.000
_cell.angle_alpha   90.00
_cell.angle_beta   90.00
_cell.angle_gamma   90.00
#
_symmetry.space_group_name_H-M   'P 1'
#
loop_
_entity.id
_entity.type
_entity.pdbx_description
1 polymer ?
#
loop_
_entity_poly.entity_id
_entity_poly.type
_entity_poly.pdbx_seq_one_letter_code
_entity_poly.pdbx_strand_id
1 'polypeptide(L)'
;MNGIIDLDKLAFYFYIPAALLFCLSIKGLGKHESAQWGNILGMVGTAFAVAATISIAYMEEASGGASWLIVIALVPSGVAGVVLAFMVPMTSMPEMVGLLNAFGGLAAALASFGTYHEAVDVPETWKWSTEPTLNVNTWYFALYVKQIVTYLGVFVGCVTFSGSVLAMLKLQGTIKKRFEYGGMHIVSILTFILVGVFLVLFLAFQGPDTIQIGAGFLALGAAVSLFMGIHSVGAIGGADMPVVISVLNSCSGWAGVLAGFASENSLLVIAGALVGASGAILSYIMCKAMNRSLMNVLIGGFGEKHGGGAASKSKGDGEALVAKEINVDELTDNLLDAKEVVIIPGYGMAVAQAQHAVSKVTDILRDQGVNVRFAIHPVAGRLPGHMNVLLAEAKVPYNVVYEMDKINPDLPETDVAIVMGANDIVNPAAEEDPDSDIAGMPVIRCWVAKKCVVMKRSLAAGYAGVENPLFFKEHSYMLFGDAKKNSDAMVTKLSEKAEKRGKKVQQNNGKSVNDTDDATAALALSHDSRAQSIEFPLPTRWVGVLKERFPASEKRVALVPSKVRELREAGIGVAVESGAGDGADFPDEMFEKEGATILKTPEAVCDKSEIVVKVNAPTFAPKAAEGAPAGSSETLYPPKDEIAMLREGQTLISFLNPRADKELSEKLAQKGVTSLGMDAVPRTTKAQEIDALSVFGNIAGYRAVVEAANVFGRFFTGQVTAAGRSEPAKVLVIGAGVAGLAAIGAARALGAEVRGFDVRKEVREQIESMGASFLTVDMEEDGGGAGGYAKEMSKSFLERELALFAAQAEEVDIIITTAAIPGKPAPKLLLKSTVELMRPGSVIVDLAAPTGGNCELTVKDEAVVHKFVHIIGYTDLTSRMSGISSQFYGTCVSRVILHMTKGTSTEILEKMTVTKGGEVVFAPPAPPPPKPAAAQKKKESADAAAEADALKKPKKERKPMNPTLAMLLNVAVTSIACVAVAFFVPFAWQEQVLVFVLACVLGYMLVWGVHPALHTPLMSFTNAISGIVLLAGLELLVRPNAAGKLGGGEGAAAQAVGFLGFFACVFASFNVAGGFAVTQRMLAMFVKKE
;
A
#
# COMPACT_ATOMS: atom_id res chain seq x y z
N MET A 1 1.69 30.69 -53.59
CA MET A 1 0.95 30.27 -52.39
C MET A 1 1.70 30.59 -51.08
N ASN A 2 2.73 31.45 -51.10
CA ASN A 2 3.63 31.69 -49.95
C ASN A 2 3.20 32.88 -49.06
N GLY A 3 1.91 33.09 -48.85
CA GLY A 3 1.43 34.25 -48.09
C GLY A 3 0.12 34.05 -47.32
N ILE A 4 -0.37 32.81 -47.20
CA ILE A 4 -1.67 32.50 -46.58
C ILE A 4 -1.53 31.75 -45.25
N ILE A 5 -0.39 31.08 -45.00
CA ILE A 5 -0.18 30.26 -43.80
C ILE A 5 0.97 30.86 -43.00
N ASP A 6 0.63 31.44 -41.85
CA ASP A 6 1.56 31.85 -40.80
C ASP A 6 2.14 30.59 -40.14
N LEU A 7 3.43 30.33 -40.34
CA LEU A 7 4.11 29.10 -39.91
C LEU A 7 4.11 28.94 -38.38
N ASP A 8 4.18 30.04 -37.63
CA ASP A 8 4.10 30.02 -36.17
C ASP A 8 2.70 29.60 -35.72
N LYS A 9 1.65 30.09 -36.41
CA LYS A 9 0.28 29.62 -36.17
C LYS A 9 0.11 28.16 -36.56
N LEU A 10 0.75 27.71 -37.64
CA LEU A 10 0.72 26.31 -38.05
C LEU A 10 1.35 25.40 -36.98
N ALA A 11 2.53 25.76 -36.46
CA ALA A 11 3.18 25.05 -35.36
C ALA A 11 2.27 24.97 -34.12
N PHE A 12 1.64 26.09 -33.77
CA PHE A 12 0.69 26.18 -32.66
C PHE A 12 -0.50 25.21 -32.81
N TYR A 13 -1.08 25.08 -34.01
CA TYR A 13 -2.19 24.16 -34.27
C TYR A 13 -1.85 22.68 -34.10
N PHE A 14 -0.58 22.29 -34.23
CA PHE A 14 -0.13 20.91 -34.02
C PHE A 14 0.41 20.66 -32.61
N TYR A 15 1.11 21.64 -32.02
CA TYR A 15 1.74 21.49 -30.71
C TYR A 15 0.72 21.42 -29.57
N ILE A 16 -0.41 22.12 -29.64
CA ILE A 16 -1.47 22.02 -28.62
C ILE A 16 -2.08 20.61 -28.57
N PRO A 17 -2.56 20.02 -29.69
CA PRO A 17 -3.02 18.64 -29.70
C PRO A 17 -1.96 17.66 -29.21
N ALA A 18 -0.69 17.81 -29.62
CA ALA A 18 0.39 16.96 -29.15
C ALA A 18 0.58 17.05 -27.63
N ALA A 19 0.59 18.26 -27.06
CA ALA A 19 0.69 18.47 -25.61
C ALA A 19 -0.50 17.86 -24.85
N LEU A 20 -1.72 18.02 -25.35
CA LEU A 20 -2.92 17.39 -24.78
C LEU A 20 -2.82 15.86 -24.82
N LEU A 21 -2.36 15.30 -25.92
CA LEU A 21 -2.16 13.86 -26.08
C LEU A 21 -1.11 13.33 -25.09
N PHE A 22 -0.02 14.06 -24.84
CA PHE A 22 0.96 13.70 -23.80
C PHE A 22 0.36 13.72 -22.38
N CYS A 23 -0.53 14.66 -22.10
CA CYS A 23 -1.21 14.70 -20.80
C CYS A 23 -2.20 13.52 -20.64
N LEU A 24 -3.00 13.27 -21.68
CA LEU A 24 -3.95 12.16 -21.71
C LEU A 24 -3.25 10.80 -21.69
N SER A 25 -2.05 10.71 -22.29
CA SER A 25 -1.28 9.48 -22.27
C SER A 25 -0.82 9.09 -20.87
N ILE A 26 -0.29 10.03 -20.08
CA ILE A 26 0.11 9.76 -18.68
C ILE A 26 -1.14 9.42 -17.85
N LYS A 27 -2.25 10.15 -18.04
CA LYS A 27 -3.52 9.85 -17.39
C LYS A 27 -4.01 8.43 -17.70
N GLY A 28 -3.78 7.94 -18.93
CA GLY A 28 -4.11 6.59 -19.35
C GLY A 28 -3.42 5.50 -18.52
N LEU A 29 -2.22 5.76 -17.99
CA LEU A 29 -1.50 4.84 -17.11
C LEU A 29 -2.07 4.79 -15.67
N GLY A 30 -3.14 5.52 -15.36
CA GLY A 30 -3.82 5.47 -14.06
C GLY A 30 -4.57 4.15 -13.79
N LYS A 31 -4.90 3.39 -14.84
CA LYS A 31 -5.59 2.10 -14.74
C LYS A 31 -5.04 1.10 -15.75
N HIS A 32 -5.11 -0.19 -15.43
CA HIS A 32 -4.62 -1.25 -16.31
C HIS A 32 -5.35 -1.28 -17.66
N GLU A 33 -6.67 -1.07 -17.65
CA GLU A 33 -7.53 -1.14 -18.84
C GLU A 33 -7.26 0.01 -19.83
N SER A 34 -6.88 1.19 -19.31
CA SER A 34 -6.58 2.37 -20.13
C SER A 34 -5.10 2.51 -20.49
N ALA A 35 -4.21 1.72 -19.90
CA ALA A 35 -2.76 1.93 -20.01
C ALA A 35 -2.25 1.82 -21.46
N GLN A 36 -2.73 0.84 -22.22
CA GLN A 36 -2.35 0.68 -23.64
C GLN A 36 -2.82 1.85 -24.49
N TRP A 37 -4.05 2.33 -24.27
CA TRP A 37 -4.55 3.54 -24.92
C TRP A 37 -3.70 4.74 -24.55
N GLY A 38 -3.26 4.84 -23.30
CA GLY A 38 -2.29 5.84 -22.87
C GLY A 38 -1.02 5.82 -23.74
N ASN A 39 -0.41 4.64 -23.93
CA ASN A 39 0.78 4.51 -24.78
C ASN A 39 0.53 4.91 -26.24
N ILE A 40 -0.62 4.53 -26.81
CA ILE A 40 -1.02 4.89 -28.17
C ILE A 40 -1.19 6.42 -28.31
N LEU A 41 -1.84 7.07 -27.35
CA LEU A 41 -2.00 8.53 -27.36
C LEU A 41 -0.63 9.23 -27.32
N GLY A 42 0.34 8.69 -26.57
CA GLY A 42 1.72 9.18 -26.57
C GLY A 42 2.38 9.07 -27.95
N MET A 43 2.29 7.90 -28.59
CA MET A 43 2.82 7.68 -29.95
C MET A 43 2.19 8.63 -30.97
N VAL A 44 0.87 8.81 -30.92
CA VAL A 44 0.14 9.73 -31.80
C VAL A 44 0.56 11.18 -31.54
N GLY A 45 0.71 11.59 -30.28
CA GLY A 45 1.19 12.92 -29.92
C GLY A 45 2.60 13.21 -30.46
N THR A 46 3.52 12.26 -30.32
CA THR A 46 4.87 12.38 -30.89
C THR A 46 4.85 12.42 -32.41
N ALA A 47 4.02 11.58 -33.07
CA ALA A 47 3.87 11.59 -34.51
C ALA A 47 3.35 12.94 -35.04
N PHE A 48 2.34 13.53 -34.38
CA PHE A 48 1.85 14.87 -34.71
C PHE A 48 2.94 15.94 -34.60
N ALA A 49 3.71 15.91 -33.51
CA ALA A 49 4.79 16.86 -33.28
C ALA A 49 5.88 16.77 -34.36
N VAL A 50 6.34 15.55 -34.66
CA VAL A 50 7.37 15.30 -35.68
C VAL A 50 6.86 15.68 -37.07
N ALA A 51 5.62 15.30 -37.42
CA ALA A 51 5.01 15.66 -38.69
C ALA A 51 4.88 17.17 -38.86
N ALA A 52 4.52 17.90 -37.80
CA ALA A 52 4.44 19.35 -37.81
C ALA A 52 5.81 19.98 -38.06
N THR A 53 6.84 19.59 -37.28
CA THR A 53 8.20 20.11 -37.44
C THR A 53 8.76 19.81 -38.82
N ILE A 54 8.55 18.59 -39.35
CA ILE A 54 8.94 18.22 -40.71
C ILE A 54 8.17 19.04 -41.76
N SER A 55 6.88 19.28 -41.56
CA SER A 55 6.07 20.06 -42.51
C SER A 55 6.50 21.52 -42.55
N ILE A 56 6.76 22.13 -41.38
CA ILE A 56 7.31 23.49 -41.28
C ILE A 56 8.66 23.54 -42.00
N ALA A 57 9.54 22.58 -41.71
CA ALA A 57 10.81 22.38 -42.41
C ALA A 57 10.65 22.35 -43.94
N TYR A 58 9.76 21.51 -44.48
CA TYR A 58 9.51 21.42 -45.92
C TYR A 58 8.89 22.68 -46.52
N MET A 59 8.06 23.40 -45.76
CA MET A 59 7.43 24.65 -46.21
C MET A 59 8.43 25.81 -46.25
N GLU A 60 9.42 25.80 -45.36
CA GLU A 60 10.59 26.68 -45.42
C GLU A 60 11.55 26.26 -46.56
N GLU A 61 11.58 24.96 -46.91
CA GLU A 61 12.43 24.34 -47.95
C GLU A 61 11.99 24.65 -49.40
N ALA A 62 11.64 25.89 -49.73
CA ALA A 62 11.55 26.28 -51.14
C ALA A 62 12.91 26.20 -51.90
N SER A 63 14.04 25.81 -51.26
CA SER A 63 15.37 25.85 -51.89
C SER A 63 16.51 24.93 -51.37
N GLY A 64 16.34 23.65 -50.95
CA GLY A 64 17.56 22.80 -50.80
C GLY A 64 17.51 21.35 -50.28
N GLY A 65 17.53 20.37 -51.18
CA GLY A 65 18.38 19.15 -51.24
C GLY A 65 18.75 18.25 -50.04
N ALA A 66 18.38 18.50 -48.78
CA ALA A 66 18.88 17.74 -47.61
C ALA A 66 17.81 17.04 -46.75
N SER A 67 16.53 17.15 -47.10
CA SER A 67 15.41 16.44 -46.45
C SER A 67 15.58 14.91 -46.37
N TRP A 68 16.38 14.29 -47.25
CA TRP A 68 16.73 12.87 -47.17
C TRP A 68 17.59 12.51 -45.93
N LEU A 69 18.36 13.46 -45.37
CA LEU A 69 19.12 13.24 -44.14
C LEU A 69 18.21 13.03 -42.94
N ILE A 70 17.02 13.64 -42.93
CA ILE A 70 15.99 13.40 -41.90
C ILE A 70 15.58 11.93 -41.93
N VAL A 71 15.30 11.39 -43.12
CA VAL A 71 14.89 9.99 -43.29
C VAL A 71 16.01 9.04 -42.83
N ILE A 72 17.26 9.34 -43.16
CA ILE A 72 18.42 8.52 -42.74
C ILE A 72 18.68 8.63 -41.23
N ALA A 73 18.42 9.77 -40.61
CA ALA A 73 18.57 9.93 -39.17
C ALA A 73 17.47 9.16 -38.41
N LEU A 74 16.21 9.24 -38.87
CA LEU A 74 15.04 8.76 -38.12
C LEU A 74 14.74 7.27 -38.40
N VAL A 75 14.72 6.83 -39.66
CA VAL A 75 14.20 5.48 -39.98
C VAL A 75 15.12 4.37 -39.47
N PRO A 76 16.43 4.35 -39.78
CA PRO A 76 17.33 3.29 -39.30
C PRO A 76 17.44 3.24 -37.77
N SER A 77 17.52 4.41 -37.12
CA SER A 77 17.66 4.50 -35.66
C SER A 77 16.36 4.13 -34.95
N GLY A 78 15.20 4.55 -35.46
CA GLY A 78 13.89 4.16 -34.97
C GLY A 78 13.66 2.65 -35.12
N VAL A 79 13.98 2.07 -36.28
CA VAL A 79 13.93 0.62 -36.49
C VAL A 79 14.87 -0.10 -35.54
N ALA A 80 16.11 0.37 -35.36
CA ALA A 80 17.05 -0.22 -34.42
C ALA A 80 16.52 -0.18 -32.97
N GLY A 81 15.88 0.93 -32.56
CA GLY A 81 15.24 1.06 -31.26
C GLY A 81 14.12 0.04 -31.06
N VAL A 82 13.24 -0.14 -32.06
CA VAL A 82 12.16 -1.14 -32.03
C VAL A 82 12.72 -2.56 -32.00
N VAL A 83 13.69 -2.87 -32.85
CA VAL A 83 14.32 -4.20 -32.89
C VAL A 83 14.95 -4.54 -31.53
N LEU A 84 15.71 -3.62 -30.94
CA LEU A 84 16.31 -3.83 -29.63
C LEU A 84 15.25 -4.01 -28.53
N ALA A 85 14.16 -3.24 -28.57
CA ALA A 85 13.04 -3.35 -27.64
C ALA A 85 12.39 -4.73 -27.63
N PHE A 86 12.31 -5.42 -28.77
CA PHE A 86 11.79 -6.78 -28.87
C PHE A 86 12.82 -7.87 -28.58
N MET A 87 14.11 -7.59 -28.74
CA MET A 87 15.18 -8.56 -28.50
C MET A 87 15.62 -8.66 -27.02
N VAL A 88 15.47 -7.60 -26.24
CA VAL A 88 15.94 -7.58 -24.83
C VAL A 88 15.03 -8.44 -23.93
N PRO A 89 15.56 -9.32 -23.06
CA PRO A 89 14.77 -10.06 -22.08
C PRO A 89 14.11 -9.13 -21.05
N MET A 90 12.93 -9.50 -20.53
CA MET A 90 12.20 -8.67 -19.56
C MET A 90 12.97 -8.45 -18.25
N THR A 91 13.81 -9.40 -17.86
CA THR A 91 14.70 -9.27 -16.69
C THR A 91 15.82 -8.27 -16.87
N SER A 92 16.11 -7.88 -18.12
CA SER A 92 17.11 -6.87 -18.48
C SER A 92 16.46 -5.52 -18.86
N MET A 93 15.19 -5.32 -18.50
CA MET A 93 14.50 -4.04 -18.68
C MET A 93 15.18 -2.86 -17.96
N PRO A 94 15.70 -3.00 -16.72
CA PRO A 94 16.37 -1.89 -16.05
C PRO A 94 17.54 -1.32 -16.88
N GLU A 95 18.31 -2.19 -17.52
CA GLU A 95 19.43 -1.84 -18.40
C GLU A 95 18.95 -1.12 -19.67
N MET A 96 17.88 -1.63 -20.30
CA MET A 96 17.29 -1.01 -21.49
C MET A 96 16.74 0.39 -21.19
N VAL A 97 16.03 0.55 -20.07
CA VAL A 97 15.53 1.86 -19.61
C VAL A 97 16.70 2.82 -19.35
N GLY A 98 17.79 2.35 -18.75
CA GLY A 98 19.01 3.13 -18.57
C GLY A 98 19.63 3.58 -19.90
N LEU A 99 19.71 2.69 -20.91
CA LEU A 99 20.25 3.02 -22.23
C LEU A 99 19.39 4.07 -22.96
N LEU A 100 18.08 3.88 -22.97
CA LEU A 100 17.12 4.83 -23.57
C LEU A 100 17.26 6.22 -22.94
N ASN A 101 17.36 6.27 -21.62
CA ASN A 101 17.59 7.52 -20.89
C ASN A 101 18.93 8.17 -21.24
N ALA A 102 19.98 7.37 -21.41
CA ALA A 102 21.28 7.88 -21.84
C ALA A 102 21.18 8.57 -23.21
N PHE A 103 20.50 7.95 -24.17
CA PHE A 103 20.30 8.52 -25.50
C PHE A 103 19.43 9.76 -25.50
N GLY A 104 18.39 9.82 -24.65
CA GLY A 104 17.62 11.05 -24.43
C GLY A 104 18.48 12.21 -23.91
N GLY A 105 19.32 11.94 -22.90
CA GLY A 105 20.27 12.92 -22.35
C GLY A 105 21.31 13.39 -23.37
N LEU A 106 21.87 12.46 -24.15
CA LEU A 106 22.84 12.79 -25.20
C LEU A 106 22.20 13.60 -26.32
N ALA A 107 20.99 13.24 -26.77
CA ALA A 107 20.26 14.02 -27.76
C ALA A 107 20.01 15.45 -27.28
N ALA A 108 19.62 15.63 -26.00
CA ALA A 108 19.42 16.96 -25.41
C ALA A 108 20.72 17.76 -25.34
N ALA A 109 21.83 17.12 -24.94
CA ALA A 109 23.13 17.78 -24.93
C ALA A 109 23.57 18.22 -26.33
N LEU A 110 23.43 17.36 -27.34
CA LEU A 110 23.78 17.68 -28.73
C LEU A 110 22.87 18.77 -29.31
N ALA A 111 21.58 18.73 -29.02
CA ALA A 111 20.62 19.75 -29.44
C ALA A 111 20.95 21.12 -28.81
N SER A 112 21.14 21.19 -27.49
CA SER A 112 21.56 22.43 -26.81
C SER A 112 22.92 22.92 -27.31
N PHE A 113 23.88 22.03 -27.57
CA PHE A 113 25.16 22.45 -28.14
C PHE A 113 24.95 23.06 -29.54
N GLY A 114 24.11 22.46 -30.38
CA GLY A 114 23.82 22.96 -31.71
C GLY A 114 23.16 24.33 -31.75
N THR A 115 22.42 24.72 -30.70
CA THR A 115 21.81 26.05 -30.61
C THR A 115 22.80 27.17 -30.29
N TYR A 116 24.04 26.84 -29.89
CA TYR A 116 25.06 27.81 -29.47
C TYR A 116 25.56 28.75 -30.60
N HIS A 117 25.43 28.36 -31.86
CA HIS A 117 26.07 29.07 -32.98
C HIS A 117 25.32 30.30 -33.53
N GLU A 118 24.31 30.80 -32.82
CA GLU A 118 23.58 32.01 -33.22
C GLU A 118 24.39 33.28 -32.82
N ALA A 119 25.26 33.75 -33.71
CA ALA A 119 25.89 35.06 -33.57
C ALA A 119 24.85 36.14 -33.88
N VAL A 120 24.19 36.66 -32.85
CA VAL A 120 23.15 37.66 -33.05
C VAL A 120 23.69 39.06 -32.76
N ASP A 121 23.95 39.81 -33.83
CA ASP A 121 24.03 41.26 -33.76
C ASP A 121 22.71 41.81 -33.22
N VAL A 122 22.79 42.84 -32.37
CA VAL A 122 21.58 43.53 -31.87
C VAL A 122 20.72 43.92 -33.09
N PRO A 123 19.44 43.51 -33.15
CA PRO A 123 18.57 43.88 -34.26
C PRO A 123 18.56 45.39 -34.46
N GLU A 124 18.54 45.86 -35.71
CA GLU A 124 18.64 47.30 -36.01
C GLU A 124 17.51 48.11 -35.37
N THR A 125 16.33 47.49 -35.22
CA THR A 125 15.18 48.00 -34.47
C THR A 125 15.43 48.18 -32.98
N TRP A 126 16.30 47.36 -32.36
CA TRP A 126 16.65 47.43 -30.94
C TRP A 126 17.85 48.36 -30.67
N LYS A 127 18.69 48.61 -31.69
CA LYS A 127 19.86 49.52 -31.59
C LYS A 127 19.45 50.97 -31.29
N TRP A 128 18.31 51.40 -31.81
CA TRP A 128 17.85 52.80 -31.73
C TRP A 128 16.51 52.97 -31.01
N SER A 129 15.92 51.89 -30.51
CA SER A 129 14.63 51.97 -29.80
C SER A 129 14.80 52.56 -28.40
N THR A 130 13.91 53.50 -28.06
CA THR A 130 13.82 54.13 -26.74
C THR A 130 12.83 53.40 -25.81
N GLU A 131 12.19 52.32 -26.27
CA GLU A 131 11.29 51.55 -25.43
C GLU A 131 12.09 50.80 -24.33
N PRO A 132 11.70 50.90 -23.04
CA PRO A 132 12.38 50.20 -21.95
C PRO A 132 12.44 48.68 -22.14
N THR A 133 11.48 48.11 -22.86
CA THR A 133 11.32 46.67 -23.12
C THR A 133 12.06 46.17 -24.37
N LEU A 134 12.50 47.05 -25.26
CA LEU A 134 13.06 46.72 -26.57
C LEU A 134 14.29 47.59 -26.83
N ASN A 135 15.38 47.37 -26.10
CA ASN A 135 16.64 48.11 -26.27
C ASN A 135 17.87 47.19 -26.18
N VAL A 136 19.03 47.74 -26.52
CA VAL A 136 20.34 47.05 -26.56
C VAL A 136 20.64 46.27 -25.26
N ASN A 137 20.35 46.84 -24.09
CA ASN A 137 20.62 46.17 -22.81
C ASN A 137 19.69 44.96 -22.58
N THR A 138 18.41 45.11 -22.91
CA THR A 138 17.43 44.01 -22.84
C THR A 138 17.78 42.88 -23.81
N TRP A 139 18.30 43.22 -24.99
CA TRP A 139 18.81 42.25 -25.96
C TRP A 139 19.97 41.42 -25.39
N TYR A 140 21.01 42.08 -24.89
CA TYR A 140 22.15 41.38 -24.29
C TYR A 140 21.74 40.54 -23.09
N PHE A 141 20.83 41.03 -22.25
CA PHE A 141 20.28 40.25 -21.15
C PHE A 141 19.60 38.95 -21.63
N ALA A 142 18.71 39.04 -22.62
CA ALA A 142 18.05 37.87 -23.20
C ALA A 142 19.06 36.88 -23.81
N LEU A 143 20.07 37.39 -24.52
CA LEU A 143 21.16 36.58 -25.07
C LEU A 143 21.92 35.84 -23.95
N TYR A 144 22.36 36.53 -22.88
CA TYR A 144 23.05 35.87 -21.77
C TYR A 144 22.21 34.79 -21.11
N VAL A 145 20.91 35.02 -20.94
CA VAL A 145 19.99 34.02 -20.39
C VAL A 145 19.88 32.81 -21.34
N LYS A 146 19.78 33.03 -22.67
CA LYS A 146 19.82 31.96 -23.69
C LYS A 146 21.11 31.16 -23.65
N GLN A 147 22.24 31.83 -23.47
CA GLN A 147 23.55 31.19 -23.35
C GLN A 147 23.67 30.37 -22.06
N ILE A 148 23.18 30.88 -20.93
CA ILE A 148 23.13 30.12 -19.66
C ILE A 148 22.30 28.86 -19.81
N VAL A 149 21.09 28.97 -20.37
CA VAL A 149 20.22 27.81 -20.59
C VAL A 149 20.85 26.80 -21.53
N THR A 150 21.50 27.25 -22.59
CA THR A 150 22.24 26.41 -23.53
C THR A 150 23.34 25.61 -22.81
N TYR A 151 24.18 26.29 -22.01
CA TYR A 151 25.23 25.64 -21.24
C TYR A 151 24.66 24.63 -20.23
N LEU A 152 23.58 24.99 -19.54
CA LEU A 152 22.91 24.10 -18.59
C LEU A 152 22.30 22.87 -19.29
N GLY A 153 21.73 23.03 -20.49
CA GLY A 153 21.20 21.93 -21.29
C GLY A 153 22.27 20.92 -21.66
N VAL A 154 23.44 21.41 -22.09
CA VAL A 154 24.64 20.59 -22.34
C VAL A 154 25.11 19.90 -21.06
N PHE A 155 25.22 20.63 -19.94
CA PHE A 155 25.64 20.09 -18.66
C PHE A 155 24.73 18.94 -18.18
N VAL A 156 23.43 19.19 -18.07
CA VAL A 156 22.46 18.19 -17.58
C VAL A 156 22.38 17.00 -18.54
N GLY A 157 22.37 17.24 -19.85
CA GLY A 157 22.35 16.18 -20.86
C GLY A 157 23.58 15.27 -20.80
N CYS A 158 24.79 15.84 -20.68
CA CYS A 158 26.04 15.08 -20.56
C CYS A 158 26.11 14.26 -19.25
N VAL A 159 25.73 14.85 -18.11
CA VAL A 159 25.65 14.13 -16.83
C VAL A 159 24.65 12.97 -16.93
N THR A 160 23.50 13.21 -17.57
CA THR A 160 22.46 12.20 -17.77
C THR A 160 22.95 11.05 -18.65
N PHE A 161 23.60 11.35 -19.77
CA PHE A 161 24.15 10.35 -20.69
C PHE A 161 25.18 9.47 -19.98
N SER A 162 26.24 10.07 -19.45
CA SER A 162 27.37 9.30 -18.91
C SER A 162 27.01 8.58 -17.60
N GLY A 163 26.17 9.21 -16.76
CA GLY A 163 25.61 8.58 -15.57
C GLY A 163 24.72 7.38 -15.90
N SER A 164 23.86 7.49 -16.91
CA SER A 164 22.94 6.41 -17.30
C SER A 164 23.68 5.23 -17.94
N VAL A 165 24.71 5.48 -18.75
CA VAL A 165 25.62 4.44 -19.26
C VAL A 165 26.28 3.70 -18.09
N LEU A 166 26.79 4.42 -17.09
CA LEU A 166 27.43 3.77 -15.94
C LEU A 166 26.43 2.98 -15.09
N ALA A 167 25.22 3.50 -14.88
CA ALA A 167 24.15 2.79 -14.17
C ALA A 167 23.78 1.49 -14.90
N MET A 168 23.64 1.53 -16.23
CA MET A 168 23.41 0.34 -17.06
C MET A 168 24.54 -0.69 -16.89
N LEU A 169 25.81 -0.27 -16.98
CA LEU A 169 26.97 -1.17 -16.83
C LEU A 169 27.05 -1.81 -15.42
N LYS A 170 26.61 -1.08 -14.38
CA LYS A 170 26.51 -1.62 -13.01
C LYS A 170 25.38 -2.65 -12.89
N LEU A 171 24.22 -2.39 -13.48
CA LEU A 171 23.10 -3.34 -13.50
C LEU A 171 23.46 -4.62 -14.27
N GLN A 172 24.10 -4.50 -15.44
CA GLN A 172 24.62 -5.65 -16.19
C GLN A 172 25.63 -6.49 -15.39
N GLY A 173 26.20 -5.95 -14.32
CA GLY A 173 27.21 -6.62 -13.51
C GLY A 173 28.62 -6.58 -14.13
N THR A 174 28.81 -5.79 -15.18
CA THR A 174 30.13 -5.50 -15.78
C THR A 174 31.00 -4.71 -14.80
N ILE A 175 30.39 -3.74 -14.09
CA ILE A 175 31.03 -2.96 -13.04
C ILE A 175 30.44 -3.36 -11.70
N LYS A 176 31.19 -4.13 -10.91
CA LYS A 176 30.68 -4.72 -9.64
C LYS A 176 31.03 -3.91 -8.40
N LYS A 177 32.13 -3.16 -8.42
CA LYS A 177 32.62 -2.40 -7.26
C LYS A 177 32.12 -0.97 -7.31
N ARG A 178 31.71 -0.46 -6.14
CA ARG A 178 31.54 0.96 -5.90
C ARG A 178 32.90 1.64 -6.04
N PHE A 179 32.94 2.84 -6.61
CA PHE A 179 34.17 3.64 -6.62
C PHE A 179 34.33 4.22 -5.22
N GLU A 180 35.37 3.78 -4.51
CA GLU A 180 35.68 4.26 -3.17
C GLU A 180 37.17 4.59 -3.12
N TYR A 181 37.48 5.87 -2.93
CA TYR A 181 38.85 6.36 -2.76
C TYR A 181 38.86 7.63 -1.90
N GLY A 182 39.98 7.86 -1.21
CA GLY A 182 40.14 9.04 -0.35
C GLY A 182 39.99 10.34 -1.13
N GLY A 183 39.13 11.24 -0.67
CA GLY A 183 38.89 12.55 -1.32
C GLY A 183 37.84 12.54 -2.44
N MET A 184 37.05 11.48 -2.60
CA MET A 184 35.99 11.40 -3.61
C MET A 184 35.05 12.62 -3.62
N HIS A 185 34.57 13.08 -2.46
CA HIS A 185 33.71 14.27 -2.38
C HIS A 185 34.44 15.55 -2.78
N ILE A 186 35.74 15.66 -2.53
CA ILE A 186 36.56 16.80 -2.98
C ILE A 186 36.59 16.81 -4.50
N VAL A 187 36.77 15.65 -5.14
CA VAL A 187 36.71 15.55 -6.61
C VAL A 187 35.34 15.97 -7.14
N SER A 188 34.24 15.55 -6.51
CA SER A 188 32.89 15.98 -6.91
C SER A 188 32.72 17.50 -6.80
N ILE A 189 33.15 18.10 -5.69
CA ILE A 189 33.07 19.55 -5.46
C ILE A 189 33.94 20.31 -6.46
N LEU A 190 35.19 19.89 -6.67
CA LEU A 190 36.10 20.52 -7.63
C LEU A 190 35.57 20.43 -9.06
N THR A 191 35.00 19.28 -9.43
CA THR A 191 34.37 19.10 -10.75
C THR A 191 33.19 20.05 -10.92
N PHE A 192 32.34 20.20 -9.90
CA PHE A 192 31.22 21.15 -9.93
C PHE A 192 31.68 22.61 -10.02
N ILE A 193 32.71 22.99 -9.26
CA ILE A 193 33.33 24.31 -9.35
C ILE A 193 33.88 24.54 -10.76
N LEU A 194 34.55 23.55 -11.35
CA LEU A 194 35.11 23.64 -12.69
C LEU A 194 34.04 23.84 -13.76
N VAL A 195 32.89 23.16 -13.64
CA VAL A 195 31.71 23.43 -14.49
C VAL A 195 31.25 24.87 -14.36
N GLY A 196 31.22 25.44 -13.15
CA GLY A 196 30.86 26.85 -12.92
C GLY A 196 31.89 27.83 -13.49
N VAL A 197 33.18 27.51 -13.38
CA VAL A 197 34.26 28.32 -13.98
C VAL A 197 34.14 28.33 -15.50
N PHE A 198 33.90 27.18 -16.13
CA PHE A 198 33.71 27.11 -17.58
C PHE A 198 32.43 27.79 -18.04
N LEU A 199 31.36 27.83 -17.23
CA LEU A 199 30.20 28.66 -17.50
C LEU A 199 30.56 30.15 -17.51
N VAL A 200 31.28 30.64 -16.50
CA VAL A 200 31.67 32.06 -16.43
C VAL A 200 32.57 32.43 -17.61
N LEU A 201 33.56 31.59 -17.94
CA LEU A 201 34.44 31.80 -19.08
C LEU A 201 33.67 31.74 -20.40
N PHE A 202 32.77 30.78 -20.55
CA PHE A 202 31.85 30.71 -21.69
C PHE A 202 31.09 32.02 -21.88
N LEU A 203 30.46 32.56 -20.82
CA LEU A 203 29.72 33.82 -20.90
C LEU A 203 30.63 35.04 -21.15
N ALA A 204 31.88 35.01 -20.70
CA ALA A 204 32.84 36.10 -20.93
C ALA A 204 33.27 36.23 -22.40
N PHE A 205 33.17 35.16 -23.20
CA PHE A 205 33.63 35.11 -24.59
C PHE A 205 32.46 34.90 -25.57
N GLN A 206 31.50 35.81 -25.54
CA GLN A 206 30.31 35.82 -26.43
C GLN A 206 30.37 36.92 -27.51
N GLY A 207 31.54 37.55 -27.71
CA GLY A 207 31.73 38.57 -28.73
C GLY A 207 31.96 37.98 -30.13
N PRO A 208 31.74 38.75 -31.22
CA PRO A 208 31.91 38.27 -32.59
C PRO A 208 33.28 37.61 -32.86
N ASP A 209 34.36 38.20 -32.34
CA ASP A 209 35.73 37.69 -32.51
C ASP A 209 36.11 36.60 -31.49
N THR A 210 35.32 36.41 -30.43
CA THR A 210 35.64 35.50 -29.31
C THR A 210 34.68 34.32 -29.18
N ILE A 211 33.64 34.24 -30.00
CA ILE A 211 32.62 33.18 -29.96
C ILE A 211 33.21 31.77 -30.12
N GLN A 212 34.30 31.61 -30.87
CA GLN A 212 35.00 30.32 -30.99
C GLN A 212 35.69 29.91 -29.68
N ILE A 213 36.20 30.88 -28.92
CA ILE A 213 36.78 30.66 -27.59
C ILE A 213 35.67 30.27 -26.61
N GLY A 214 34.51 30.95 -26.67
CA GLY A 214 33.31 30.55 -25.95
C GLY A 214 32.90 29.10 -26.26
N ALA A 215 32.86 28.72 -27.54
CA ALA A 215 32.59 27.34 -27.98
C ALA A 215 33.53 26.32 -27.33
N GLY A 216 34.82 26.68 -27.24
CA GLY A 216 35.84 25.89 -26.56
C GLY A 216 35.50 25.65 -25.08
N PHE A 217 35.08 26.69 -24.36
CA PHE A 217 34.66 26.56 -22.96
C PHE A 217 33.36 25.76 -22.79
N LEU A 218 32.41 25.86 -23.73
CA LEU A 218 31.22 25.00 -23.74
C LEU A 218 31.62 23.52 -23.93
N ALA A 219 32.53 23.22 -24.86
CA ALA A 219 33.03 21.86 -25.09
C ALA A 219 33.81 21.31 -23.89
N LEU A 220 34.64 22.14 -23.24
CA LEU A 220 35.32 21.77 -22.00
C LEU A 220 34.32 21.53 -20.86
N GLY A 221 33.30 22.38 -20.73
CA GLY A 221 32.17 22.19 -19.83
C GLY A 221 31.48 20.84 -20.06
N ALA A 222 31.19 20.51 -21.32
CA ALA A 222 30.62 19.22 -21.71
C ALA A 222 31.50 18.04 -21.30
N ALA A 223 32.81 18.10 -21.55
CA ALA A 223 33.77 17.05 -21.19
C ALA A 223 33.83 16.82 -19.67
N VAL A 224 33.86 17.90 -18.88
CA VAL A 224 33.82 17.82 -17.41
C VAL A 224 32.48 17.27 -16.92
N SER A 225 31.38 17.63 -17.58
CA SER A 225 30.04 17.12 -17.27
C SER A 225 29.91 15.60 -17.51
N LEU A 226 30.50 15.10 -18.59
CA LEU A 226 30.58 13.66 -18.86
C LEU A 226 31.36 12.94 -17.75
N PHE A 227 32.50 13.48 -17.33
CA PHE A 227 33.24 12.94 -16.19
C PHE A 227 32.41 12.98 -14.90
N MET A 228 31.72 14.08 -14.64
CA MET A 228 30.89 14.25 -13.45
C MET A 228 29.77 13.20 -13.34
N GLY A 229 29.10 12.87 -14.45
CA GLY A 229 28.08 11.82 -14.47
C GLY A 229 28.66 10.44 -14.14
N ILE A 230 29.82 10.09 -14.70
CA ILE A 230 30.53 8.84 -14.37
C ILE A 230 30.95 8.83 -12.90
N HIS A 231 31.53 9.94 -12.43
CA HIS A 231 32.04 10.05 -11.07
C HIS A 231 30.93 9.94 -10.02
N SER A 232 29.84 10.68 -10.22
CA SER A 232 28.71 10.73 -9.28
C SER A 232 27.98 9.40 -9.19
N VAL A 233 27.65 8.77 -10.33
CA VAL A 233 27.00 7.45 -10.33
C VAL A 233 27.97 6.36 -9.90
N GLY A 234 29.28 6.52 -10.14
CA GLY A 234 30.34 5.61 -9.72
C GLY A 234 30.39 5.40 -8.21
N ALA A 235 30.13 6.47 -7.46
CA ALA A 235 30.05 6.50 -6.01
C ALA A 235 28.79 5.83 -5.41
N ILE A 236 27.81 5.43 -6.21
CA ILE A 236 26.55 4.87 -5.71
C ILE A 236 26.57 3.33 -5.78
N GLY A 237 26.06 2.67 -4.74
CA GLY A 237 26.01 1.20 -4.63
C GLY A 237 25.03 0.56 -5.62
N GLY A 238 25.27 -0.70 -5.97
CA GLY A 238 24.41 -1.46 -6.89
C GLY A 238 22.95 -1.58 -6.41
N ALA A 239 22.73 -1.60 -5.09
CA ALA A 239 21.42 -1.66 -4.46
C ALA A 239 20.55 -0.42 -4.75
N ASP A 240 21.19 0.74 -4.86
CA ASP A 240 20.51 2.03 -5.04
C ASP A 240 20.37 2.45 -6.51
N MET A 241 20.94 1.67 -7.44
CA MET A 241 20.84 1.91 -8.89
C MET A 241 19.42 2.15 -9.40
N PRO A 242 18.37 1.48 -8.90
CA PRO A 242 17.01 1.75 -9.35
C PRO A 242 16.57 3.21 -9.09
N VAL A 243 16.94 3.78 -7.94
CA VAL A 243 16.67 5.19 -7.61
C VAL A 243 17.47 6.10 -8.53
N VAL A 244 18.74 5.77 -8.76
CA VAL A 244 19.62 6.55 -9.65
C VAL A 244 19.06 6.63 -11.07
N ILE A 245 18.51 5.53 -11.60
CA ILE A 245 17.89 5.52 -12.93
C ILE A 245 16.66 6.43 -12.98
N SER A 246 15.84 6.43 -11.93
CA SER A 246 14.70 7.34 -11.83
C SER A 246 15.12 8.81 -11.74
N VAL A 247 16.20 9.11 -11.01
CA VAL A 247 16.78 10.47 -10.93
C VAL A 247 17.32 10.90 -12.29
N LEU A 248 18.06 10.02 -12.96
CA LEU A 248 18.59 10.31 -14.29
C LEU A 248 17.46 10.45 -15.34
N ASN A 249 16.35 9.73 -15.19
CA ASN A 249 15.15 9.93 -16.02
C ASN A 249 14.59 11.34 -15.81
N SER A 250 14.49 11.80 -14.56
CA SER A 250 14.13 13.19 -14.25
C SER A 250 15.10 14.17 -14.92
N CYS A 251 16.41 13.93 -14.84
CA CYS A 251 17.43 14.75 -15.49
C CYS A 251 17.28 14.80 -17.01
N SER A 252 16.88 13.71 -17.68
CA SER A 252 16.58 13.74 -19.12
C SER A 252 15.41 14.67 -19.46
N GLY A 253 14.36 14.66 -18.62
CA GLY A 253 13.24 15.59 -18.75
C GLY A 253 13.67 17.04 -18.59
N TRP A 254 14.46 17.35 -17.55
CA TRP A 254 14.99 18.70 -17.34
C TRP A 254 15.97 19.14 -18.43
N ALA A 255 16.78 18.22 -18.97
CA ALA A 255 17.61 18.50 -20.14
C ALA A 255 16.74 18.84 -21.36
N GLY A 256 15.61 18.14 -21.55
CA GLY A 256 14.63 18.45 -22.58
C GLY A 256 13.98 19.83 -22.40
N VAL A 257 13.67 20.23 -21.17
CA VAL A 257 13.20 21.60 -20.86
C VAL A 257 14.24 22.64 -21.26
N LEU A 258 15.50 22.43 -20.89
CA LEU A 258 16.60 23.35 -21.21
C LEU A 258 16.84 23.43 -22.71
N ALA A 259 16.80 22.30 -23.43
CA ALA A 259 16.83 22.28 -24.88
C ALA A 259 15.62 23.00 -25.50
N GLY A 260 14.44 22.87 -24.89
CA GLY A 260 13.22 23.57 -25.28
C GLY A 260 13.34 25.09 -25.14
N PHE A 261 13.84 25.60 -24.01
CA PHE A 261 14.12 27.03 -23.84
C PHE A 261 15.22 27.51 -24.79
N ALA A 262 16.30 26.73 -25.00
CA ALA A 262 17.39 27.10 -25.90
C ALA A 262 16.94 27.16 -27.38
N SER A 263 15.99 26.32 -27.77
CA SER A 263 15.43 26.26 -29.13
C SER A 263 14.11 27.04 -29.26
N GLU A 264 13.65 27.67 -28.18
CA GLU A 264 12.39 28.41 -28.09
C GLU A 264 11.13 27.57 -28.43
N ASN A 265 11.17 26.27 -28.15
CA ASN A 265 10.10 25.32 -28.47
C ASN A 265 9.27 24.95 -27.22
N SER A 266 8.06 25.50 -27.13
CA SER A 266 7.15 25.28 -25.99
C SER A 266 6.71 23.82 -25.81
N LEU A 267 6.62 23.02 -26.89
CA LEU A 267 6.23 21.62 -26.79
C LEU A 267 7.32 20.79 -26.10
N LEU A 268 8.60 21.07 -26.40
CA LEU A 268 9.74 20.48 -25.69
C LEU A 268 9.72 20.85 -24.20
N VAL A 269 9.40 22.10 -23.88
CA VAL A 269 9.27 22.56 -22.49
C VAL A 269 8.16 21.80 -21.76
N ILE A 270 6.98 21.63 -22.38
CA ILE A 270 5.86 20.89 -21.78
C ILE A 270 6.24 19.43 -21.54
N ALA A 271 6.69 18.74 -22.58
CA ALA A 271 7.02 17.32 -22.51
C ALA A 271 8.19 17.05 -21.56
N GLY A 272 9.24 17.88 -21.61
CA GLY A 272 10.37 17.80 -20.69
C GLY A 272 9.95 18.02 -19.23
N ALA A 273 9.07 18.98 -18.95
CA ALA A 273 8.59 19.24 -17.60
C ALA A 273 7.73 18.09 -17.06
N LEU A 274 6.87 17.49 -17.90
CA LEU A 274 6.08 16.30 -17.54
C LEU A 274 6.99 15.12 -17.15
N VAL A 275 8.05 14.87 -17.93
CA VAL A 275 9.02 13.80 -17.66
C VAL A 275 9.88 14.11 -16.43
N GLY A 276 10.38 15.34 -16.33
CA GLY A 276 11.21 15.81 -15.22
C GLY A 276 10.49 15.67 -13.88
N ALA A 277 9.25 16.15 -13.80
CA ALA A 277 8.40 16.00 -12.63
C ALA A 277 8.13 14.52 -12.30
N SER A 278 7.82 13.70 -13.32
CA SER A 278 7.57 12.26 -13.14
C SER A 278 8.76 11.52 -12.53
N GLY A 279 9.97 11.72 -13.07
CA GLY A 279 11.18 11.07 -12.56
C GLY A 279 11.52 11.49 -11.13
N ALA A 280 11.26 12.76 -10.77
CA ALA A 280 11.50 13.26 -9.42
C ALA A 280 10.55 12.61 -8.39
N ILE A 281 9.27 12.47 -8.75
CA ILE A 281 8.25 11.84 -7.89
C ILE A 281 8.54 10.36 -7.71
N LEU A 282 8.85 9.64 -8.79
CA LEU A 282 9.21 8.23 -8.70
C LEU A 282 10.44 8.02 -7.80
N SER A 283 11.46 8.88 -7.94
CA SER A 283 12.65 8.83 -7.08
C SER A 283 12.29 9.02 -5.61
N TYR A 284 11.38 9.95 -5.30
CA TYR A 284 10.88 10.17 -3.95
C TYR A 284 10.10 8.96 -3.41
N ILE A 285 9.20 8.38 -4.19
CA ILE A 285 8.41 7.19 -3.79
C ILE A 285 9.34 6.03 -3.45
N MET A 286 10.37 5.80 -4.26
CA MET A 286 11.36 4.75 -4.03
C MET A 286 12.19 5.01 -2.76
N CYS A 287 12.70 6.22 -2.60
CA CYS A 287 13.44 6.63 -1.40
C CYS A 287 12.61 6.42 -0.12
N LYS A 288 11.34 6.84 -0.15
CA LYS A 288 10.40 6.64 0.97
C LYS A 288 10.19 5.16 1.26
N ALA A 289 10.02 4.31 0.24
CA ALA A 289 9.85 2.87 0.40
C ALA A 289 11.11 2.15 0.93
N MET A 290 12.30 2.74 0.76
CA MET A 290 13.56 2.24 1.33
C MET A 290 13.88 2.84 2.70
N ASN A 291 13.05 3.76 3.20
CA ASN A 291 13.35 4.60 4.37
C ASN A 291 14.72 5.33 4.28
N ARG A 292 15.11 5.76 3.07
CA ARG A 292 16.35 6.53 2.83
C ARG A 292 16.03 7.86 2.20
N SER A 293 16.76 8.92 2.59
CA SER A 293 16.62 10.22 1.93
C SER A 293 17.27 10.21 0.54
N LEU A 294 16.71 10.97 -0.41
CA LEU A 294 17.29 11.12 -1.76
C LEU A 294 18.75 11.61 -1.70
N MET A 295 19.05 12.49 -0.75
CA MET A 295 20.40 13.02 -0.56
C MET A 295 21.39 11.93 -0.12
N ASN A 296 20.98 11.04 0.80
CA ASN A 296 21.84 9.96 1.28
C ASN A 296 22.17 8.97 0.15
N VAL A 297 21.19 8.72 -0.73
CA VAL A 297 21.36 7.86 -1.91
C VAL A 297 22.32 8.50 -2.93
N LEU A 298 22.17 9.79 -3.23
CA LEU A 298 22.97 10.47 -4.26
C LEU A 298 24.41 10.79 -3.81
N ILE A 299 24.62 11.16 -2.55
CA ILE A 299 25.96 11.46 -2.02
C ILE A 299 26.74 10.18 -1.71
N GLY A 300 26.04 9.06 -1.49
CA GLY A 300 26.64 7.78 -1.17
C GLY A 300 27.36 7.82 0.19
N GLY A 301 26.64 7.52 1.27
CA GLY A 301 27.23 7.28 2.59
C GLY A 301 27.41 8.52 3.49
N PHE A 302 26.68 9.61 3.25
CA PHE A 302 26.61 10.71 4.22
C PHE A 302 25.64 10.34 5.35
N GLY A 303 26.17 9.93 6.50
CA GLY A 303 25.39 9.67 7.72
C GLY A 303 25.53 8.26 8.28
N GLU A 304 25.98 7.29 7.48
CA GLU A 304 26.39 5.98 8.00
C GLU A 304 27.81 6.13 8.54
N LYS A 305 27.95 6.17 9.87
CA LYS A 305 29.19 5.66 10.45
C LYS A 305 29.33 4.25 9.87
N HIS A 306 30.33 4.05 9.01
CA HIS A 306 30.95 2.74 8.91
C HIS A 306 31.49 2.42 10.31
N GLY A 307 30.61 1.87 11.15
CA GLY A 307 31.03 0.99 12.22
C GLY A 307 31.76 -0.14 11.51
N GLY A 308 33.09 -0.02 11.44
CA GLY A 308 33.95 -1.10 10.99
C GLY A 308 33.49 -2.36 11.70
N GLY A 309 33.35 -3.44 10.92
CA GLY A 309 32.76 -4.71 11.34
C GLY A 309 33.01 -5.03 12.81
N ALA A 310 32.05 -4.67 13.66
CA ALA A 310 31.86 -5.33 14.91
C ALA A 310 30.76 -6.32 14.59
N ALA A 311 31.14 -7.59 14.45
CA ALA A 311 30.21 -8.68 14.61
C ALA A 311 29.28 -8.32 15.77
N SER A 312 27.98 -8.22 15.50
CA SER A 312 26.98 -8.32 16.55
C SER A 312 27.10 -9.74 17.08
N LYS A 313 28.09 -9.95 17.95
CA LYS A 313 28.02 -11.02 18.93
C LYS A 313 26.78 -10.67 19.74
N SER A 314 25.73 -11.45 19.54
CA SER A 314 24.62 -11.54 20.48
C SER A 314 25.19 -11.51 21.90
N LYS A 315 25.01 -10.40 22.60
CA LYS A 315 25.20 -10.37 24.04
C LYS A 315 24.01 -11.10 24.65
N GLY A 316 24.20 -12.41 24.80
CA GLY A 316 23.33 -13.32 25.51
C GLY A 316 23.95 -14.71 25.43
N ASP A 317 24.30 -15.28 26.58
CA ASP A 317 24.62 -16.70 26.70
C ASP A 317 23.45 -17.51 26.09
N GLY A 318 23.71 -18.24 25.01
CA GLY A 318 22.69 -19.01 24.30
C GLY A 318 23.27 -19.75 23.10
N GLU A 319 22.85 -21.00 22.91
CA GLU A 319 23.30 -21.93 21.87
C GLU A 319 23.29 -21.33 20.45
N ALA A 320 24.19 -21.80 19.58
CA ALA A 320 24.24 -21.38 18.18
C ALA A 320 22.87 -21.61 17.51
N LEU A 321 22.19 -20.52 17.12
CA LEU A 321 20.91 -20.60 16.40
C LEU A 321 21.13 -21.24 15.02
N VAL A 322 20.63 -22.46 14.84
CA VAL A 322 20.70 -23.19 13.57
C VAL A 322 19.43 -22.92 12.77
N ALA A 323 19.58 -22.49 11.51
CA ALA A 323 18.45 -22.30 10.60
C ALA A 323 17.81 -23.67 10.27
N LYS A 324 16.49 -23.76 10.40
CA LYS A 324 15.73 -24.98 10.08
C LYS A 324 15.69 -25.17 8.57
N GLU A 325 16.01 -26.35 8.06
CA GLU A 325 15.94 -26.66 6.63
C GLU A 325 14.66 -27.45 6.31
N ILE A 326 14.08 -27.19 5.14
CA ILE A 326 12.96 -27.96 4.57
C ILE A 326 13.33 -28.39 3.15
N ASN A 327 12.88 -29.57 2.75
CA ASN A 327 13.08 -30.07 1.39
C ASN A 327 11.85 -29.83 0.49
N VAL A 328 12.02 -30.04 -0.82
CA VAL A 328 10.95 -29.80 -1.81
C VAL A 328 9.74 -30.72 -1.62
N ASP A 329 9.95 -31.98 -1.22
CA ASP A 329 8.82 -32.92 -0.99
C ASP A 329 7.92 -32.44 0.13
N GLU A 330 8.52 -32.10 1.26
CA GLU A 330 7.81 -31.64 2.45
C GLU A 330 7.12 -30.29 2.18
N LEU A 331 7.78 -29.35 1.50
CA LEU A 331 7.14 -28.10 1.10
C LEU A 331 5.93 -28.37 0.19
N THR A 332 6.06 -29.28 -0.78
CA THR A 332 4.97 -29.65 -1.69
C THR A 332 3.75 -30.20 -0.92
N ASP A 333 3.97 -31.03 0.09
CA ASP A 333 2.88 -31.55 0.94
C ASP A 333 2.22 -30.42 1.74
N ASN A 334 3.02 -29.56 2.38
CA ASN A 334 2.49 -28.39 3.10
C ASN A 334 1.63 -27.49 2.20
N LEU A 335 2.01 -27.32 0.92
CA LEU A 335 1.27 -26.48 -0.01
C LEU A 335 -0.04 -27.12 -0.49
N LEU A 336 -0.09 -28.43 -0.66
CA LEU A 336 -1.31 -29.15 -1.03
C LEU A 336 -2.32 -29.28 0.10
N ASP A 337 -1.87 -29.10 1.34
CA ASP A 337 -2.71 -29.11 2.54
C ASP A 337 -3.08 -27.70 3.03
N ALA A 338 -2.44 -26.66 2.49
CA ALA A 338 -2.74 -25.27 2.78
C ALA A 338 -4.04 -24.79 2.11
N LYS A 339 -4.73 -23.84 2.74
CA LYS A 339 -5.86 -23.11 2.14
C LYS A 339 -5.42 -21.75 1.63
N GLU A 340 -4.55 -21.07 2.37
CA GLU A 340 -4.04 -19.74 2.07
C GLU A 340 -2.52 -19.77 1.88
N VAL A 341 -2.06 -19.44 0.66
CA VAL A 341 -0.65 -19.39 0.31
C VAL A 341 -0.30 -18.00 -0.21
N VAL A 342 0.72 -17.36 0.38
CA VAL A 342 1.24 -16.07 -0.08
C VAL A 342 2.66 -16.25 -0.61
N ILE A 343 2.88 -15.91 -1.88
CA ILE A 343 4.20 -15.94 -2.52
C ILE A 343 4.78 -14.52 -2.52
N ILE A 344 6.00 -14.40 -2.00
CA ILE A 344 6.74 -13.13 -1.87
C ILE A 344 7.95 -13.17 -2.81
N PRO A 345 7.81 -12.70 -4.06
CA PRO A 345 8.90 -12.71 -5.02
C PRO A 345 9.93 -11.63 -4.71
N GLY A 346 11.21 -11.99 -4.81
CA GLY A 346 12.34 -11.09 -4.74
C GLY A 346 13.24 -11.18 -5.96
N TYR A 347 14.33 -10.40 -5.94
CA TYR A 347 15.27 -10.34 -7.06
C TYR A 347 15.92 -11.70 -7.39
N GLY A 348 16.09 -12.58 -6.41
CA GLY A 348 16.61 -13.93 -6.64
C GLY A 348 15.74 -14.78 -7.57
N MET A 349 14.42 -14.57 -7.57
CA MET A 349 13.49 -15.21 -8.52
C MET A 349 13.77 -14.74 -9.96
N ALA A 350 13.99 -13.44 -10.15
CA ALA A 350 14.28 -12.84 -11.45
C ALA A 350 15.63 -13.32 -12.01
N VAL A 351 16.67 -13.35 -11.18
CA VAL A 351 18.02 -13.82 -11.57
C VAL A 351 17.97 -15.29 -12.01
N ALA A 352 17.19 -16.12 -11.32
CA ALA A 352 17.04 -17.53 -11.65
C ALA A 352 16.11 -17.78 -12.85
N GLN A 353 15.38 -16.76 -13.33
CA GLN A 353 14.30 -16.91 -14.33
C GLN A 353 13.22 -17.90 -13.88
N ALA A 354 12.82 -17.82 -12.60
CA ALA A 354 11.89 -18.77 -12.00
C ALA A 354 10.41 -18.40 -12.18
N GLN A 355 10.08 -17.20 -12.67
CA GLN A 355 8.71 -16.66 -12.76
C GLN A 355 7.72 -17.61 -13.46
N HIS A 356 8.12 -18.28 -14.53
CA HIS A 356 7.27 -19.23 -15.24
C HIS A 356 7.00 -20.52 -14.45
N ALA A 357 8.00 -20.99 -13.69
CA ALA A 357 7.83 -22.16 -12.83
C ALA A 357 6.90 -21.81 -11.65
N VAL A 358 7.06 -20.62 -11.08
CA VAL A 358 6.19 -20.10 -10.02
C VAL A 358 4.75 -19.95 -10.49
N SER A 359 4.52 -19.43 -11.71
CA SER A 359 3.16 -19.38 -12.28
C SER A 359 2.55 -20.79 -12.39
N LYS A 360 3.31 -21.79 -12.86
CA LYS A 360 2.81 -23.17 -12.91
C LYS A 360 2.49 -23.74 -11.53
N VAL A 361 3.32 -23.45 -10.52
CA VAL A 361 3.02 -23.81 -9.13
C VAL A 361 1.71 -23.17 -8.69
N THR A 362 1.51 -21.88 -8.97
CA THR A 362 0.27 -21.17 -8.68
C THR A 362 -0.93 -21.80 -9.37
N ASP A 363 -0.83 -22.13 -10.66
CA ASP A 363 -1.92 -22.74 -11.43
C ASP A 363 -2.31 -24.10 -10.84
N ILE A 364 -1.33 -24.98 -10.58
CA ILE A 364 -1.58 -26.31 -10.00
C ILE A 364 -2.24 -26.20 -8.62
N LEU A 365 -1.76 -25.30 -7.76
CA LEU A 365 -2.34 -25.12 -6.42
C LEU A 365 -3.77 -24.56 -6.48
N ARG A 366 -4.03 -23.61 -7.39
CA ARG A 366 -5.38 -23.05 -7.59
C ARG A 366 -6.35 -24.08 -8.17
N ASP A 367 -5.88 -24.96 -9.05
CA ASP A 367 -6.67 -26.09 -9.57
C ASP A 367 -7.02 -27.10 -8.47
N GLN A 368 -6.23 -27.15 -7.39
CA GLN A 368 -6.54 -27.92 -6.18
C GLN A 368 -7.39 -27.14 -5.16
N GLY A 369 -7.85 -25.94 -5.49
CA GLY A 369 -8.70 -25.11 -4.63
C GLY A 369 -7.95 -24.29 -3.57
N VAL A 370 -6.62 -24.20 -3.65
CA VAL A 370 -5.80 -23.37 -2.75
C VAL A 370 -5.87 -21.90 -3.19
N ASN A 371 -6.12 -20.98 -2.25
CA ASN A 371 -6.06 -19.55 -2.52
C ASN A 371 -4.60 -19.07 -2.53
N VAL A 372 -4.07 -18.82 -3.73
CA VAL A 372 -2.68 -18.38 -3.92
C VAL A 372 -2.65 -16.90 -4.29
N ARG A 373 -1.95 -16.11 -3.47
CA ARG A 373 -1.80 -14.65 -3.63
C ARG A 373 -0.32 -14.27 -3.67
N PHE A 374 0.00 -13.15 -4.30
CA PHE A 374 1.35 -12.60 -4.39
C PHE A 374 1.45 -11.31 -3.60
N ALA A 375 2.52 -11.17 -2.81
CA ALA A 375 2.83 -9.99 -2.02
C ALA A 375 4.05 -9.27 -2.61
N ILE A 376 3.82 -8.09 -3.20
CA ILE A 376 4.88 -7.32 -3.87
C ILE A 376 5.33 -6.16 -3.00
N HIS A 377 6.62 -6.14 -2.67
CA HIS A 377 7.25 -4.99 -2.03
C HIS A 377 7.54 -3.91 -3.07
N PRO A 378 7.32 -2.61 -2.79
CA PRO A 378 7.51 -1.52 -3.78
C PRO A 378 8.92 -1.47 -4.41
N VAL A 379 9.95 -1.88 -3.65
CA VAL A 379 11.35 -1.94 -4.10
C VAL A 379 11.86 -3.35 -4.37
N ALA A 380 10.97 -4.33 -4.54
CA ALA A 380 11.36 -5.67 -4.95
C ALA A 380 11.97 -5.66 -6.37
N GLY A 381 13.24 -6.05 -6.48
CA GLY A 381 13.94 -6.18 -7.76
C GLY A 381 14.97 -5.08 -7.99
N ARG A 382 15.13 -4.69 -9.26
CA ARG A 382 16.09 -3.67 -9.72
C ARG A 382 15.44 -2.47 -10.44
N LEU A 383 14.11 -2.40 -10.39
CA LEU A 383 13.32 -1.32 -10.98
C LEU A 383 11.95 -1.27 -10.28
N PRO A 384 11.34 -0.10 -10.06
CA PRO A 384 9.99 0.05 -9.51
C PRO A 384 8.92 -0.78 -10.22
N GLY A 385 8.38 -1.81 -9.57
CA GLY A 385 7.41 -2.71 -10.20
C GLY A 385 8.03 -3.80 -11.09
N HIS A 386 9.33 -4.07 -10.97
CA HIS A 386 10.02 -5.14 -11.70
C HIS A 386 9.32 -6.48 -11.51
N MET A 387 8.91 -6.83 -10.28
CA MET A 387 8.21 -8.09 -10.03
C MET A 387 6.84 -8.14 -10.72
N ASN A 388 6.10 -7.05 -10.79
CA ASN A 388 4.80 -7.00 -11.47
C ASN A 388 4.94 -7.34 -12.96
N VAL A 389 5.98 -6.80 -13.60
CA VAL A 389 6.26 -7.05 -15.02
C VAL A 389 6.64 -8.51 -15.27
N LEU A 390 7.46 -9.13 -14.42
CA LEU A 390 7.84 -10.54 -14.58
C LEU A 390 6.69 -11.51 -14.29
N LEU A 391 5.84 -11.19 -13.32
CA LEU A 391 4.64 -11.98 -13.04
C LEU A 391 3.64 -11.85 -14.18
N ALA A 392 3.47 -10.66 -14.77
CA ALA A 392 2.66 -10.47 -15.96
C ALA A 392 3.21 -11.23 -17.18
N GLU A 393 4.54 -11.23 -17.38
CA GLU A 393 5.19 -12.07 -18.41
C GLU A 393 4.92 -13.55 -18.20
N ALA A 394 4.93 -14.00 -16.94
CA ALA A 394 4.60 -15.36 -16.57
C ALA A 394 3.09 -15.66 -16.65
N LYS A 395 2.25 -14.67 -16.98
CA LYS A 395 0.78 -14.74 -17.07
C LYS A 395 0.08 -14.97 -15.73
N VAL A 396 0.68 -14.52 -14.63
CA VAL A 396 0.01 -14.51 -13.33
C VAL A 396 -1.12 -13.48 -13.35
N PRO A 397 -2.36 -13.86 -13.01
CA PRO A 397 -3.48 -12.93 -12.98
C PRO A 397 -3.25 -11.77 -12.01
N TYR A 398 -3.44 -10.53 -12.45
CA TYR A 398 -3.21 -9.33 -11.62
C TYR A 398 -4.10 -9.27 -10.38
N ASN A 399 -5.28 -9.89 -10.41
CA ASN A 399 -6.22 -9.90 -9.28
C ASN A 399 -5.72 -10.71 -8.07
N VAL A 400 -4.67 -11.52 -8.25
CA VAL A 400 -4.00 -12.20 -7.14
C VAL A 400 -2.67 -11.55 -6.75
N VAL A 401 -2.30 -10.42 -7.38
CA VAL A 401 -1.07 -9.67 -7.09
C VAL A 401 -1.39 -8.44 -6.27
N TYR A 402 -0.94 -8.44 -5.01
CA TYR A 402 -1.21 -7.40 -4.04
C TYR A 402 0.05 -6.64 -3.66
N GLU A 403 -0.13 -5.35 -3.36
CA GLU A 403 0.91 -4.52 -2.76
C GLU A 403 1.06 -4.85 -1.26
N MET A 404 2.26 -4.65 -0.73
CA MET A 404 2.61 -4.93 0.66
C MET A 404 1.58 -4.40 1.67
N ASP A 405 1.13 -3.16 1.54
CA ASP A 405 0.19 -2.54 2.50
C ASP A 405 -1.17 -3.25 2.53
N LYS A 406 -1.58 -3.86 1.41
CA LYS A 406 -2.86 -4.57 1.31
C LYS A 406 -2.76 -6.01 1.81
N ILE A 407 -1.60 -6.64 1.69
CA ILE A 407 -1.41 -8.07 2.02
C ILE A 407 -0.86 -8.30 3.42
N ASN A 408 -0.12 -7.34 3.99
CA ASN A 408 0.43 -7.45 5.35
C ASN A 408 -0.64 -7.76 6.43
N PRO A 409 -1.85 -7.16 6.39
CA PRO A 409 -2.92 -7.51 7.34
C PRO A 409 -3.42 -8.96 7.25
N ASP A 410 -3.23 -9.62 6.10
CA ASP A 410 -3.72 -10.99 5.83
C ASP A 410 -2.67 -12.07 6.13
N LEU A 411 -1.39 -11.68 6.29
CA LEU A 411 -0.30 -12.62 6.58
C LEU A 411 -0.49 -13.45 7.86
N PRO A 412 -1.10 -12.95 8.96
CA PRO A 412 -1.36 -13.77 10.15
C PRO A 412 -2.27 -14.98 9.89
N GLU A 413 -3.21 -14.85 8.95
CA GLU A 413 -4.14 -15.94 8.57
C GLU A 413 -3.58 -16.84 7.46
N THR A 414 -2.40 -16.51 6.92
CA THR A 414 -1.76 -17.27 5.85
C THR A 414 -1.14 -18.56 6.38
N ASP A 415 -1.47 -19.69 5.75
CA ASP A 415 -0.95 -21.01 6.15
C ASP A 415 0.52 -21.17 5.76
N VAL A 416 0.87 -20.81 4.53
CA VAL A 416 2.25 -20.88 4.03
C VAL A 416 2.63 -19.59 3.29
N ALA A 417 3.62 -18.88 3.81
CA ALA A 417 4.28 -17.78 3.11
C ALA A 417 5.58 -18.28 2.46
N ILE A 418 5.71 -18.16 1.14
CA ILE A 418 6.91 -18.57 0.40
C ILE A 418 7.70 -17.33 -0.01
N VAL A 419 8.87 -17.13 0.59
CA VAL A 419 9.81 -16.07 0.22
C VAL A 419 10.74 -16.57 -0.87
N MET A 420 10.61 -16.04 -2.09
CA MET A 420 11.37 -16.50 -3.25
C MET A 420 12.49 -15.53 -3.62
N GLY A 421 13.70 -15.77 -3.10
CA GLY A 421 14.86 -14.97 -3.44
C GLY A 421 14.78 -13.50 -2.98
N ALA A 422 14.03 -13.23 -1.92
CA ALA A 422 14.03 -11.95 -1.21
C ALA A 422 14.85 -12.05 0.09
N ASN A 423 15.36 -10.91 0.57
CA ASN A 423 16.07 -10.85 1.84
C ASN A 423 15.70 -9.59 2.62
N ASP A 424 16.14 -8.42 2.17
CA ASP A 424 15.97 -7.17 2.92
C ASP A 424 14.49 -6.79 3.10
N ILE A 425 13.68 -6.96 2.05
CA ILE A 425 12.24 -6.64 2.03
C ILE A 425 11.35 -7.52 2.93
N VAL A 426 11.93 -8.56 3.54
CA VAL A 426 11.27 -9.46 4.50
C VAL A 426 12.05 -9.53 5.82
N ASN A 427 12.99 -8.61 6.04
CA ASN A 427 13.89 -8.65 7.19
C ASN A 427 13.23 -8.02 8.43
N PRO A 428 12.97 -8.79 9.51
CA PRO A 428 12.38 -8.28 10.74
C PRO A 428 13.22 -7.22 11.43
N ALA A 429 14.54 -7.18 11.19
CA ALA A 429 15.44 -6.19 11.78
C ALA A 429 15.03 -4.75 11.43
N ALA A 430 14.31 -4.55 10.31
CA ALA A 430 13.77 -3.24 9.97
C ALA A 430 12.74 -2.71 11.00
N GLU A 431 12.02 -3.59 11.69
CA GLU A 431 11.04 -3.22 12.72
C GLU A 431 11.53 -3.51 14.15
N GLU A 432 12.33 -4.57 14.33
CA GLU A 432 12.73 -5.10 15.64
C GLU A 432 14.07 -4.53 16.15
N ASP A 433 14.94 -4.02 15.27
CA ASP A 433 16.29 -3.55 15.63
C ASP A 433 16.51 -2.08 15.23
N PRO A 434 16.44 -1.12 16.18
CA PRO A 434 16.66 0.29 15.92
C PRO A 434 18.07 0.65 15.43
N ASP A 435 19.07 -0.21 15.67
CA ASP A 435 20.46 0.00 15.28
C ASP A 435 20.78 -0.61 13.90
N SER A 436 19.80 -1.26 13.25
CA SER A 436 19.95 -1.85 11.93
C SER A 436 20.05 -0.79 10.82
N ASP A 437 20.88 -1.04 9.80
CA ASP A 437 21.01 -0.15 8.63
C ASP A 437 19.71 -0.02 7.82
N ILE A 438 18.74 -0.91 8.05
CA ILE A 438 17.42 -0.91 7.43
C ILE A 438 16.28 -0.56 8.41
N ALA A 439 16.60 -0.06 9.61
CA ALA A 439 15.61 0.31 10.62
C ALA A 439 14.57 1.32 10.05
N GLY A 440 13.30 1.05 10.30
CA GLY A 440 12.15 1.83 9.81
C GLY A 440 11.76 1.58 8.36
N MET A 441 12.46 0.71 7.62
CA MET A 441 12.03 0.29 6.29
C MET A 441 10.73 -0.53 6.39
N PRO A 442 9.66 -0.16 5.67
CA PRO A 442 8.48 -1.02 5.56
C PRO A 442 8.90 -2.39 4.98
N VAL A 443 8.34 -3.47 5.51
CA VAL A 443 8.69 -4.85 5.10
C VAL A 443 7.44 -5.72 5.02
N ILE A 444 7.52 -6.77 4.21
CA ILE A 444 6.47 -7.81 4.18
C ILE A 444 6.67 -8.71 5.40
N ARG A 445 5.69 -8.71 6.32
CA ARG A 445 5.77 -9.39 7.63
C ARG A 445 5.58 -10.90 7.54
N CYS A 446 6.30 -11.57 6.66
CA CYS A 446 6.10 -13.00 6.37
C CYS A 446 6.31 -13.93 7.56
N TRP A 447 7.04 -13.49 8.59
CA TRP A 447 7.27 -14.25 9.82
C TRP A 447 6.03 -14.41 10.70
N VAL A 448 4.95 -13.66 10.45
CA VAL A 448 3.68 -13.79 11.18
C VAL A 448 2.77 -14.87 10.58
N ALA A 449 3.10 -15.41 9.40
CA ALA A 449 2.38 -16.54 8.81
C ALA A 449 2.65 -17.84 9.59
N LYS A 450 1.72 -18.80 9.52
CA LYS A 450 1.82 -20.07 10.27
C LYS A 450 3.08 -20.86 9.92
N LYS A 451 3.50 -20.81 8.65
CA LYS A 451 4.78 -21.32 8.16
C LYS A 451 5.36 -20.37 7.13
N CYS A 452 6.60 -19.94 7.34
CA CYS A 452 7.36 -19.15 6.37
C CYS A 452 8.49 -20.02 5.78
N VAL A 453 8.58 -20.08 4.46
CA VAL A 453 9.62 -20.85 3.77
C VAL A 453 10.43 -19.92 2.88
N VAL A 454 11.70 -19.75 3.22
CA VAL A 454 12.65 -18.90 2.52
C VAL A 454 13.50 -19.72 1.55
N MET A 455 13.32 -19.43 0.27
CA MET A 455 14.06 -20.08 -0.81
C MET A 455 15.25 -19.23 -1.25
N LYS A 456 16.47 -19.72 -0.99
CA LYS A 456 17.73 -19.05 -1.39
C LYS A 456 18.91 -20.02 -1.48
N ARG A 457 20.03 -19.59 -2.06
CA ARG A 457 21.22 -20.46 -2.27
C ARG A 457 22.07 -20.69 -1.01
N SER A 458 22.12 -19.74 -0.09
CA SER A 458 22.95 -19.77 1.13
C SER A 458 22.43 -18.77 2.16
N LEU A 459 22.96 -18.71 3.38
CA LEU A 459 22.57 -17.71 4.39
C LEU A 459 23.13 -16.29 4.15
N ALA A 460 23.82 -16.03 3.05
CA ALA A 460 24.43 -14.73 2.74
C ALA A 460 23.43 -13.55 2.80
N ALA A 461 23.93 -12.40 3.26
CA ALA A 461 23.18 -11.15 3.36
C ALA A 461 22.60 -10.69 2.00
N GLY A 462 21.63 -9.79 2.09
CA GLY A 462 20.93 -9.22 0.94
C GLY A 462 21.72 -8.10 0.28
N TYR A 463 21.00 -7.19 -0.37
CA TYR A 463 21.60 -6.02 -0.99
C TYR A 463 22.11 -5.01 0.05
N ALA A 464 21.43 -4.90 1.19
CA ALA A 464 21.82 -4.02 2.30
C ALA A 464 23.03 -4.53 3.10
N GLY A 465 23.49 -5.77 2.87
CA GLY A 465 24.61 -6.35 3.63
C GLY A 465 24.27 -6.72 5.07
N VAL A 466 23.01 -6.59 5.48
CA VAL A 466 22.51 -6.93 6.83
C VAL A 466 22.12 -8.42 6.89
N GLU A 467 22.47 -9.09 7.99
CA GLU A 467 21.97 -10.43 8.27
C GLU A 467 20.46 -10.40 8.55
N ASN A 468 19.76 -11.52 8.31
CA ASN A 468 18.31 -11.56 8.44
C ASN A 468 17.87 -12.50 9.57
N PRO A 469 17.37 -11.96 10.69
CA PRO A 469 16.85 -12.75 11.81
C PRO A 469 15.71 -13.69 11.42
N LEU A 470 15.00 -13.42 10.30
CA LEU A 470 13.95 -14.30 9.76
C LEU A 470 14.41 -15.74 9.64
N PHE A 471 15.68 -15.99 9.26
CA PHE A 471 16.18 -17.34 8.99
C PHE A 471 16.25 -18.23 10.24
N PHE A 472 16.16 -17.62 11.42
CA PHE A 472 16.29 -18.29 12.72
C PHE A 472 15.00 -18.26 13.54
N LYS A 473 13.92 -17.64 13.04
CA LYS A 473 12.63 -17.59 13.75
C LYS A 473 11.95 -18.96 13.76
N GLU A 474 11.11 -19.19 14.78
CA GLU A 474 10.52 -20.50 15.07
C GLU A 474 9.72 -21.10 13.91
N HIS A 475 8.91 -20.29 13.23
CA HIS A 475 8.05 -20.73 12.11
C HIS A 475 8.69 -20.54 10.73
N SER A 476 10.00 -20.30 10.68
CA SER A 476 10.75 -20.05 9.45
C SER A 476 11.62 -21.24 9.07
N TYR A 477 11.59 -21.61 7.79
CA TYR A 477 12.32 -22.74 7.23
C TYR A 477 13.07 -22.31 5.97
N MET A 478 14.27 -22.83 5.79
CA MET A 478 15.13 -22.57 4.65
C MET A 478 14.98 -23.69 3.62
N LEU A 479 14.63 -23.35 2.39
CA LEU A 479 14.74 -24.25 1.25
C LEU A 479 15.97 -23.84 0.43
N PHE A 480 17.09 -24.52 0.66
CA PHE A 480 18.33 -24.18 -0.02
C PHE A 480 18.32 -24.60 -1.50
N GLY A 481 18.92 -23.77 -2.35
CA GLY A 481 19.11 -24.08 -3.76
C GLY A 481 18.86 -22.90 -4.69
N ASP A 482 19.01 -23.17 -5.99
CA ASP A 482 18.62 -22.22 -7.03
C ASP A 482 17.09 -22.15 -7.13
N ALA A 483 16.54 -20.93 -7.22
CA ALA A 483 15.09 -20.72 -7.14
C ALA A 483 14.34 -21.39 -8.29
N LYS A 484 14.93 -21.44 -9.50
CA LYS A 484 14.32 -22.11 -10.65
C LYS A 484 14.35 -23.62 -10.48
N LYS A 485 15.49 -24.20 -10.08
CA LYS A 485 15.58 -25.65 -9.82
C LYS A 485 14.57 -26.11 -8.77
N ASN A 486 14.44 -25.38 -7.67
CA ASN A 486 13.49 -25.71 -6.62
C ASN A 486 12.04 -25.56 -7.11
N SER A 487 11.73 -24.49 -7.85
CA SER A 487 10.40 -24.28 -8.41
C SER A 487 10.03 -25.35 -9.46
N ASP A 488 10.95 -25.73 -10.35
CA ASP A 488 10.73 -26.80 -11.34
C ASP A 488 10.51 -28.16 -10.67
N ALA A 489 11.26 -28.44 -9.59
CA ALA A 489 11.07 -29.63 -8.78
C ALA A 489 9.70 -29.61 -8.06
N MET A 490 9.27 -28.46 -7.55
CA MET A 490 7.92 -28.28 -6.99
C MET A 490 6.85 -28.52 -8.04
N VAL A 491 6.96 -27.97 -9.25
CA VAL A 491 6.01 -28.20 -10.35
C VAL A 491 5.86 -29.70 -10.62
N THR A 492 6.98 -30.42 -10.73
CA THR A 492 6.99 -31.86 -11.00
C THR A 492 6.26 -32.63 -9.89
N LYS A 493 6.62 -32.37 -8.63
CA LYS A 493 6.07 -33.08 -7.47
C LYS A 493 4.61 -32.72 -7.19
N LEU A 494 4.23 -31.45 -7.33
CA LEU A 494 2.84 -31.00 -7.21
C LEU A 494 1.98 -31.67 -8.28
N SER A 495 2.45 -31.75 -9.53
CA SER A 495 1.71 -32.39 -10.62
C SER A 495 1.51 -33.89 -10.36
N GLU A 496 2.58 -34.61 -9.97
CA GLU A 496 2.49 -36.03 -9.63
C GLU A 496 1.54 -36.32 -8.46
N LYS A 497 1.60 -35.49 -7.39
CA LYS A 497 0.76 -35.64 -6.21
C LYS A 497 -0.71 -35.25 -6.50
N ALA A 498 -0.94 -34.20 -7.28
CA ALA A 498 -2.27 -33.80 -7.75
C ALA A 498 -2.90 -34.87 -8.65
N GLU A 499 -2.15 -35.46 -9.58
CA GLU A 499 -2.62 -36.59 -10.40
C GLU A 499 -2.97 -37.82 -9.56
N LYS A 500 -2.17 -38.14 -8.52
CA LYS A 500 -2.47 -39.26 -7.61
C LYS A 500 -3.73 -38.98 -6.77
N ARG A 501 -3.97 -37.73 -6.33
CA ARG A 501 -5.23 -37.32 -5.71
C ARG A 501 -6.39 -37.48 -6.69
N GLY A 502 -6.25 -37.04 -7.96
CA GLY A 502 -7.27 -37.18 -9.00
C GLY A 502 -7.56 -38.62 -9.46
N LYS A 503 -6.54 -39.47 -9.61
CA LYS A 503 -6.68 -40.88 -10.00
C LYS A 503 -7.27 -41.76 -8.89
N LYS A 504 -7.03 -41.44 -7.61
CA LYS A 504 -7.74 -42.08 -6.47
C LYS A 504 -9.25 -41.80 -6.50
N VAL A 505 -9.66 -40.62 -6.99
CA VAL A 505 -11.07 -40.26 -7.15
C VAL A 505 -11.70 -40.98 -8.36
N GLN A 506 -10.96 -41.19 -9.46
CA GLN A 506 -11.46 -41.91 -10.64
C GLN A 506 -11.47 -43.44 -10.49
N GLN A 507 -10.52 -44.06 -9.79
CA GLN A 507 -10.51 -45.53 -9.58
C GLN A 507 -11.64 -46.03 -8.66
N ASN A 508 -12.20 -45.18 -7.80
CA ASN A 508 -13.36 -45.54 -6.97
C ASN A 508 -14.70 -45.53 -7.72
N ASN A 509 -14.74 -45.06 -8.98
CA ASN A 509 -15.97 -44.94 -9.77
C ASN A 509 -16.07 -45.92 -10.97
N GLY A 510 -15.28 -46.98 -10.99
CA GLY A 510 -15.30 -47.99 -12.06
C GLY A 510 -16.49 -48.96 -11.99
N LYS A 511 -17.67 -48.57 -12.48
CA LYS A 511 -18.64 -49.51 -13.07
C LYS A 511 -19.20 -48.96 -14.38
N SER A 512 -18.90 -49.70 -15.43
CA SER A 512 -19.27 -49.51 -16.84
C SER A 512 -20.78 -49.45 -17.07
N VAL A 513 -21.24 -48.52 -17.90
CA VAL A 513 -22.40 -48.69 -18.79
C VAL A 513 -22.04 -48.08 -20.16
N ASN A 514 -22.24 -48.87 -21.21
CA ASN A 514 -22.00 -48.55 -22.61
C ASN A 514 -23.03 -47.57 -23.20
N ASP A 515 -22.56 -46.84 -24.21
CA ASP A 515 -23.22 -46.36 -25.44
C ASP A 515 -24.67 -45.86 -25.34
N THR A 516 -24.87 -44.55 -25.47
CA THR A 516 -25.20 -43.85 -26.73
C THR A 516 -25.59 -42.41 -26.39
N ASP A 517 -24.89 -41.41 -26.93
CA ASP A 517 -25.36 -40.02 -26.90
C ASP A 517 -25.38 -39.47 -28.33
N ASP A 518 -26.60 -39.50 -28.88
CA ASP A 518 -27.03 -38.52 -29.86
C ASP A 518 -27.07 -37.14 -29.21
N ALA A 519 -26.69 -36.14 -30.01
CA ALA A 519 -26.79 -34.74 -29.71
C ALA A 519 -28.23 -34.33 -29.32
N THR A 520 -28.35 -33.12 -28.74
CA THR A 520 -29.58 -32.34 -28.53
C THR A 520 -30.23 -32.40 -27.13
N ALA A 521 -29.54 -31.91 -26.09
CA ALA A 521 -30.19 -31.49 -24.83
C ALA A 521 -29.43 -30.39 -24.04
N ALA A 522 -28.66 -29.55 -24.72
CA ALA A 522 -27.78 -28.56 -24.07
C ALA A 522 -28.45 -27.26 -23.60
N LEU A 523 -29.76 -27.22 -23.30
CA LEU A 523 -30.41 -25.94 -22.98
C LEU A 523 -31.62 -25.94 -22.03
N ALA A 524 -31.84 -27.01 -21.25
CA ALA A 524 -32.81 -26.97 -20.17
C ALA A 524 -32.50 -28.05 -19.13
N LEU A 525 -31.76 -27.69 -18.06
CA LEU A 525 -31.70 -28.34 -16.74
C LEU A 525 -30.41 -27.88 -16.03
N SER A 526 -30.47 -26.76 -15.31
CA SER A 526 -29.38 -26.33 -14.42
C SER A 526 -29.92 -25.99 -13.04
N HIS A 527 -30.78 -26.84 -12.47
CA HIS A 527 -31.10 -26.90 -11.04
C HIS A 527 -31.31 -28.39 -10.71
N ASP A 528 -30.23 -29.14 -10.51
CA ASP A 528 -30.19 -30.08 -9.37
C ASP A 528 -28.75 -30.48 -9.06
N SER A 529 -28.45 -30.41 -7.77
CA SER A 529 -27.15 -30.61 -7.13
C SER A 529 -26.81 -32.09 -7.00
N ARG A 530 -25.62 -32.51 -7.45
CA ARG A 530 -25.04 -33.79 -7.01
C ARG A 530 -24.53 -33.65 -5.57
N ALA A 531 -25.33 -34.07 -4.60
CA ALA A 531 -24.87 -34.30 -3.24
C ALA A 531 -23.94 -35.53 -3.23
N GLN A 532 -22.62 -35.30 -3.11
CA GLN A 532 -21.70 -36.34 -2.67
C GLN A 532 -21.95 -36.58 -1.17
N SER A 533 -22.32 -37.80 -0.79
CA SER A 533 -22.49 -38.19 0.61
C SER A 533 -21.14 -38.17 1.32
N ILE A 534 -20.92 -37.19 2.20
CA ILE A 534 -19.72 -37.10 3.05
C ILE A 534 -19.86 -38.16 4.15
N GLU A 535 -18.98 -39.17 4.16
CA GLU A 535 -18.91 -40.14 5.26
C GLU A 535 -18.09 -39.56 6.42
N PHE A 536 -18.71 -39.39 7.59
CA PHE A 536 -18.06 -38.93 8.81
C PHE A 536 -17.68 -40.11 9.72
N PRO A 537 -16.59 -40.02 10.51
CA PRO A 537 -16.26 -41.02 11.50
C PRO A 537 -17.38 -41.22 12.53
N LEU A 538 -17.46 -42.44 13.08
CA LEU A 538 -18.40 -42.76 14.16
C LEU A 538 -18.09 -41.89 15.38
N PRO A 539 -19.08 -41.17 15.93
CA PRO A 539 -18.85 -40.23 17.02
C PRO A 539 -18.48 -40.92 18.33
N THR A 540 -17.38 -40.50 18.96
CA THR A 540 -16.92 -41.00 20.27
C THR A 540 -17.40 -40.15 21.45
N ARG A 541 -17.88 -38.94 21.17
CA ARG A 541 -18.49 -37.97 22.10
C ARG A 541 -19.53 -37.16 21.36
N TRP A 542 -20.45 -36.51 22.06
CA TRP A 542 -21.57 -35.75 21.51
C TRP A 542 -21.66 -34.33 22.11
N VAL A 543 -21.86 -33.36 21.22
CA VAL A 543 -22.11 -31.96 21.53
C VAL A 543 -23.56 -31.63 21.18
N GLY A 544 -24.29 -31.01 22.12
CA GLY A 544 -25.69 -30.63 21.98
C GLY A 544 -25.83 -29.12 21.79
N VAL A 545 -26.42 -28.70 20.69
CA VAL A 545 -26.71 -27.29 20.37
C VAL A 545 -28.17 -27.02 20.69
N LEU A 546 -28.42 -26.23 21.73
CA LEU A 546 -29.78 -25.84 22.13
C LEU A 546 -30.22 -24.58 21.39
N LYS A 547 -31.53 -24.48 21.13
CA LYS A 547 -32.16 -23.26 20.63
C LYS A 547 -32.15 -22.18 21.70
N GLU A 548 -31.86 -20.94 21.30
CA GLU A 548 -31.99 -19.81 22.21
C GLU A 548 -33.47 -19.44 22.40
N ARG A 549 -33.85 -19.21 23.66
CA ARG A 549 -35.23 -18.93 24.08
C ARG A 549 -35.39 -17.58 24.75
N PHE A 550 -34.30 -17.02 25.27
CA PHE A 550 -34.32 -15.77 26.01
C PHE A 550 -33.03 -14.95 25.76
N PRO A 551 -33.14 -13.62 25.62
CA PRO A 551 -34.39 -12.88 25.40
C PRO A 551 -35.06 -13.28 24.08
N ALA A 552 -36.35 -12.94 23.88
CA ALA A 552 -37.07 -13.29 22.66
C ALA A 552 -36.45 -12.66 21.39
N SER A 553 -35.63 -11.61 21.56
CA SER A 553 -34.85 -10.96 20.51
C SER A 553 -33.57 -11.72 20.13
N GLU A 554 -33.21 -12.79 20.83
CA GLU A 554 -32.04 -13.61 20.50
C GLU A 554 -32.27 -14.41 19.22
N LYS A 555 -31.36 -14.24 18.27
CA LYS A 555 -31.41 -14.86 16.95
C LYS A 555 -30.17 -15.69 16.65
N ARG A 556 -29.13 -15.61 17.49
CA ARG A 556 -27.87 -16.33 17.28
C ARG A 556 -28.00 -17.80 17.68
N VAL A 557 -27.09 -18.61 17.14
CA VAL A 557 -26.93 -20.03 17.48
C VAL A 557 -25.49 -20.33 17.89
N ALA A 558 -25.31 -21.24 18.84
CA ALA A 558 -24.01 -21.51 19.45
C ALA A 558 -23.00 -22.20 18.52
N LEU A 559 -23.50 -22.98 17.55
CA LEU A 559 -22.70 -23.58 16.48
C LEU A 559 -23.44 -23.44 15.16
N VAL A 560 -22.69 -23.24 14.09
CA VAL A 560 -23.17 -23.09 12.71
C VAL A 560 -22.80 -24.33 11.89
N PRO A 561 -23.46 -24.59 10.75
CA PRO A 561 -23.22 -25.80 9.94
C PRO A 561 -21.74 -26.03 9.59
N SER A 562 -21.02 -24.96 9.23
CA SER A 562 -19.58 -25.05 8.92
C SER A 562 -18.72 -25.53 10.10
N LYS A 563 -19.16 -25.29 11.34
CA LYS A 563 -18.49 -25.75 12.57
C LYS A 563 -18.97 -27.12 13.03
N VAL A 564 -20.20 -27.49 12.69
CA VAL A 564 -20.67 -28.87 12.83
C VAL A 564 -19.80 -29.81 12.01
N ARG A 565 -19.55 -29.49 10.74
CA ARG A 565 -18.67 -30.28 9.87
C ARG A 565 -17.30 -30.52 10.50
N GLU A 566 -16.66 -29.46 11.00
CA GLU A 566 -15.34 -29.51 11.64
C GLU A 566 -15.33 -30.47 12.86
N LEU A 567 -16.38 -30.43 13.69
CA LEU A 567 -16.52 -31.34 14.82
C LEU A 567 -16.80 -32.78 14.37
N ARG A 568 -17.62 -32.98 13.34
CA ARG A 568 -17.91 -34.32 12.77
C ARG A 568 -16.66 -34.95 12.17
N GLU A 569 -15.85 -34.18 11.44
CA GLU A 569 -14.55 -34.61 10.91
C GLU A 569 -13.56 -34.99 12.03
N ALA A 570 -13.63 -34.32 13.18
CA ALA A 570 -12.84 -34.64 14.37
C ALA A 570 -13.36 -35.86 15.18
N GLY A 571 -14.40 -36.56 14.70
CA GLY A 571 -14.98 -37.72 15.41
C GLY A 571 -15.93 -37.35 16.56
N ILE A 572 -16.40 -36.11 16.62
CA ILE A 572 -17.36 -35.64 17.62
C ILE A 572 -18.74 -35.58 16.97
N GLY A 573 -19.74 -36.18 17.60
CA GLY A 573 -21.14 -36.12 17.18
C GLY A 573 -21.75 -34.78 17.55
N VAL A 574 -22.65 -34.27 16.71
CA VAL A 574 -23.37 -33.03 17.00
C VAL A 574 -24.86 -33.30 16.94
N ALA A 575 -25.57 -33.01 18.03
CA ALA A 575 -27.01 -33.04 18.11
C ALA A 575 -27.53 -31.60 18.14
N VAL A 576 -28.41 -31.22 17.23
CA VAL A 576 -28.94 -29.85 17.14
C VAL A 576 -30.43 -29.89 17.44
N GLU A 577 -30.90 -28.99 18.30
CA GLU A 577 -32.33 -28.80 18.50
C GLU A 577 -32.98 -28.25 17.23
N SER A 578 -34.10 -28.83 16.81
CA SER A 578 -34.81 -28.39 15.61
C SER A 578 -35.18 -26.90 15.67
N GLY A 579 -34.83 -26.17 14.62
CA GLY A 579 -35.02 -24.73 14.50
C GLY A 579 -34.12 -23.88 15.39
N ALA A 580 -32.99 -24.41 15.85
CA ALA A 580 -32.01 -23.65 16.64
C ALA A 580 -31.29 -22.56 15.82
N GLY A 581 -31.06 -22.81 14.52
CA GLY A 581 -30.34 -21.89 13.63
C GLY A 581 -31.21 -20.94 12.82
N ASP A 582 -32.55 -21.07 12.87
CA ASP A 582 -33.48 -20.31 12.03
C ASP A 582 -33.29 -18.79 12.14
N GLY A 583 -33.06 -18.29 13.36
CA GLY A 583 -32.83 -16.85 13.59
C GLY A 583 -31.52 -16.32 12.98
N ALA A 584 -30.57 -17.20 12.68
CA ALA A 584 -29.27 -16.91 12.11
C ALA A 584 -29.16 -17.30 10.63
N ASP A 585 -30.30 -17.57 9.98
CA ASP A 585 -30.41 -18.02 8.58
C ASP A 585 -29.72 -19.37 8.31
N PHE A 586 -29.70 -20.26 9.32
CA PHE A 586 -29.21 -21.63 9.21
C PHE A 586 -30.34 -22.63 9.48
N PRO A 587 -31.10 -23.05 8.47
CA PRO A 587 -32.18 -24.03 8.66
C PRO A 587 -31.63 -25.43 8.95
N ASP A 588 -32.47 -26.29 9.54
CA ASP A 588 -32.11 -27.63 9.99
C ASP A 588 -31.43 -28.48 8.90
N GLU A 589 -31.85 -28.35 7.64
CA GLU A 589 -31.28 -29.14 6.53
C GLU A 589 -29.80 -28.82 6.28
N MET A 590 -29.34 -27.60 6.61
CA MET A 590 -27.92 -27.26 6.51
C MET A 590 -27.10 -27.99 7.58
N PHE A 591 -27.63 -28.15 8.79
CA PHE A 591 -26.96 -28.90 9.85
C PHE A 591 -26.92 -30.40 9.53
N GLU A 592 -27.99 -30.96 9.00
CA GLU A 592 -28.05 -32.37 8.58
C GLU A 592 -27.03 -32.69 7.47
N LYS A 593 -26.93 -31.80 6.46
CA LYS A 593 -25.94 -31.94 5.37
C LYS A 593 -24.51 -32.00 5.88
N GLU A 594 -24.21 -31.28 6.96
CA GLU A 594 -22.89 -31.25 7.60
C GLU A 594 -22.71 -32.33 8.68
N GLY A 595 -23.67 -33.27 8.79
CA GLY A 595 -23.56 -34.48 9.61
C GLY A 595 -24.09 -34.36 11.05
N ALA A 596 -24.86 -33.31 11.38
CA ALA A 596 -25.57 -33.25 12.66
C ALA A 596 -26.79 -34.18 12.70
N THR A 597 -27.19 -34.57 13.92
CA THR A 597 -28.51 -35.16 14.16
C THR A 597 -29.47 -34.09 14.66
N ILE A 598 -30.57 -33.86 13.95
CA ILE A 598 -31.64 -32.97 14.42
C ILE A 598 -32.53 -33.70 15.41
N LEU A 599 -32.80 -33.09 16.55
CA LEU A 599 -33.69 -33.61 17.60
C LEU A 599 -34.79 -32.60 17.91
N LYS A 600 -36.02 -33.09 18.05
CA LYS A 600 -37.21 -32.25 18.18
C LYS A 600 -37.39 -31.61 19.56
N THR A 601 -36.77 -32.16 20.60
CA THR A 601 -36.93 -31.69 21.98
C THR A 601 -35.57 -31.37 22.59
N PRO A 602 -35.48 -30.31 23.42
CA PRO A 602 -34.23 -29.95 24.09
C PRO A 602 -33.77 -31.05 25.07
N GLU A 603 -34.70 -31.78 25.70
CA GLU A 603 -34.37 -32.93 26.54
C GLU A 603 -33.61 -34.01 25.76
N ALA A 604 -34.04 -34.32 24.53
CA ALA A 604 -33.36 -35.32 23.71
C ALA A 604 -31.94 -34.87 23.32
N VAL A 605 -31.74 -33.56 23.09
CA VAL A 605 -30.41 -32.98 22.82
C VAL A 605 -29.51 -33.11 24.04
N CYS A 606 -30.02 -32.76 25.23
CA CYS A 606 -29.29 -32.93 26.47
C CYS A 606 -28.98 -34.40 26.75
N ASP A 607 -29.94 -35.32 26.60
CA ASP A 607 -29.75 -36.75 26.88
C ASP A 607 -28.70 -37.41 25.97
N LYS A 608 -28.61 -36.96 24.72
CA LYS A 608 -27.66 -37.50 23.74
C LYS A 608 -26.24 -36.95 23.91
N SER A 609 -26.07 -35.80 24.56
CA SER A 609 -24.81 -35.03 24.52
C SER A 609 -24.10 -35.01 25.86
N GLU A 610 -22.77 -35.10 25.89
CA GLU A 610 -21.98 -34.86 27.11
C GLU A 610 -21.64 -33.38 27.29
N ILE A 611 -21.52 -32.65 26.18
CA ILE A 611 -21.27 -31.20 26.15
C ILE A 611 -22.52 -30.51 25.60
N VAL A 612 -23.03 -29.50 26.28
CA VAL A 612 -24.14 -28.67 25.82
C VAL A 612 -23.63 -27.26 25.58
N VAL A 613 -23.98 -26.68 24.43
CA VAL A 613 -23.56 -25.34 24.03
C VAL A 613 -24.77 -24.43 23.85
N LYS A 614 -24.66 -23.22 24.40
CA LYS A 614 -25.59 -22.11 24.24
C LYS A 614 -24.80 -20.83 24.01
N VAL A 615 -25.44 -19.82 23.44
CA VAL A 615 -24.95 -18.45 23.43
C VAL A 615 -25.19 -17.84 24.81
N ASN A 616 -26.45 -17.72 25.23
CA ASN A 616 -26.83 -17.10 26.49
C ASN A 616 -26.81 -18.11 27.66
N ALA A 617 -26.82 -17.58 28.88
CA ALA A 617 -26.96 -18.38 30.08
C ALA A 617 -28.26 -19.20 30.06
N PRO A 618 -28.28 -20.42 30.64
CA PRO A 618 -29.49 -21.21 30.75
C PRO A 618 -30.52 -20.53 31.66
N THR A 619 -31.79 -20.56 31.27
CA THR A 619 -32.89 -19.97 32.06
C THR A 619 -33.31 -20.85 33.23
N PHE A 620 -33.66 -20.23 34.37
CA PHE A 620 -34.28 -20.90 35.53
C PHE A 620 -35.27 -19.96 36.25
N ALA A 621 -36.30 -20.52 36.89
CA ALA A 621 -37.29 -19.73 37.62
C ALA A 621 -36.78 -19.29 39.02
N PRO A 622 -37.07 -18.06 39.51
CA PRO A 622 -38.00 -17.04 38.94
C PRO A 622 -37.31 -15.88 38.19
N LYS A 623 -35.99 -15.95 37.92
CA LYS A 623 -35.22 -14.80 37.37
C LYS A 623 -35.67 -14.29 36.00
N ALA A 624 -36.46 -15.09 35.28
CA ALA A 624 -37.06 -14.67 34.02
C ALA A 624 -38.12 -13.56 34.13
N ALA A 625 -38.52 -13.18 35.36
CA ALA A 625 -39.55 -12.17 35.61
C ALA A 625 -39.02 -10.82 36.13
N GLU A 626 -37.73 -10.66 36.43
CA GLU A 626 -37.20 -9.40 36.96
C GLU A 626 -36.75 -8.45 35.83
N GLY A 627 -37.55 -7.41 35.58
CA GLY A 627 -37.20 -6.28 34.71
C GLY A 627 -38.07 -6.13 33.44
N ALA A 628 -38.95 -7.08 33.15
CA ALA A 628 -39.89 -6.96 32.04
C ALA A 628 -41.00 -5.94 32.37
N PRO A 629 -41.30 -4.96 31.48
CA PRO A 629 -42.43 -4.07 31.66
C PRO A 629 -43.73 -4.87 31.81
N ALA A 630 -44.58 -4.50 32.78
CA ALA A 630 -45.88 -5.14 32.97
C ALA A 630 -46.70 -5.08 31.68
N GLY A 631 -46.94 -6.24 31.04
CA GLY A 631 -47.67 -6.35 29.76
C GLY A 631 -46.80 -6.58 28.52
N SER A 632 -45.48 -6.70 28.64
CA SER A 632 -44.59 -7.13 27.55
C SER A 632 -44.75 -8.63 27.23
N SER A 633 -44.45 -9.05 26.00
CA SER A 633 -44.54 -10.46 25.59
C SER A 633 -43.69 -11.41 26.46
N GLU A 634 -42.68 -10.87 27.13
CA GLU A 634 -41.79 -11.56 28.07
C GLU A 634 -42.49 -11.97 29.37
N THR A 635 -43.58 -11.29 29.76
CA THR A 635 -44.38 -11.66 30.94
C THR A 635 -45.44 -12.75 30.66
N LEU A 636 -45.66 -13.13 29.40
CA LEU A 636 -46.73 -14.06 29.01
C LEU A 636 -46.33 -15.55 29.01
N TYR A 637 -45.04 -15.88 29.02
CA TYR A 637 -44.55 -17.26 29.04
C TYR A 637 -43.28 -17.34 29.89
N PRO A 638 -43.31 -17.90 31.12
CA PRO A 638 -42.07 -18.14 31.85
C PRO A 638 -41.20 -19.09 31.01
N PRO A 639 -39.94 -18.74 30.69
CA PRO A 639 -39.05 -19.62 29.96
C PRO A 639 -38.87 -20.92 30.74
N LYS A 640 -38.84 -22.03 29.99
CA LYS A 640 -38.65 -23.38 30.51
C LYS A 640 -37.36 -23.43 31.34
N ASP A 641 -37.36 -24.16 32.45
CA ASP A 641 -36.15 -24.32 33.29
C ASP A 641 -35.12 -25.19 32.54
N GLU A 642 -34.13 -24.55 31.94
CA GLU A 642 -33.08 -25.19 31.13
C GLU A 642 -32.03 -25.86 32.04
N ILE A 643 -31.84 -25.40 33.28
CA ILE A 643 -30.93 -26.05 34.26
C ILE A 643 -31.48 -27.43 34.64
N ALA A 644 -32.80 -27.55 34.79
CA ALA A 644 -33.44 -28.83 35.12
C ALA A 644 -33.18 -29.93 34.07
N MET A 645 -33.02 -29.56 32.79
CA MET A 645 -32.78 -30.47 31.65
C MET A 645 -31.34 -30.99 31.57
N LEU A 646 -30.39 -30.32 32.21
CA LEU A 646 -29.00 -30.77 32.25
C LEU A 646 -28.87 -31.99 33.19
N ARG A 647 -27.91 -32.87 32.90
CA ARG A 647 -27.59 -34.07 33.68
C ARG A 647 -26.37 -33.81 34.55
N GLU A 648 -26.31 -34.49 35.69
CA GLU A 648 -25.13 -34.50 36.53
C GLU A 648 -23.90 -34.99 35.72
N GLY A 649 -22.78 -34.29 35.83
CA GLY A 649 -21.54 -34.58 35.09
C GLY A 649 -21.48 -34.04 33.66
N GLN A 650 -22.53 -33.40 33.13
CA GLN A 650 -22.47 -32.72 31.82
C GLN A 650 -21.61 -31.46 31.85
N THR A 651 -21.07 -31.09 30.69
CA THR A 651 -20.37 -29.81 30.50
C THR A 651 -21.24 -28.79 29.76
N LEU A 652 -21.42 -27.59 30.31
CA LEU A 652 -22.10 -26.46 29.68
C LEU A 652 -21.08 -25.40 29.22
N ILE A 653 -21.16 -24.97 27.96
CA ILE A 653 -20.39 -23.83 27.43
C ILE A 653 -21.38 -22.74 27.02
N SER A 654 -21.31 -21.58 27.67
CA SER A 654 -22.15 -20.41 27.36
C SER A 654 -21.61 -19.13 28.01
N PHE A 655 -22.24 -17.99 27.77
CA PHE A 655 -22.05 -16.82 28.62
C PHE A 655 -22.72 -17.02 29.99
N LEU A 656 -21.98 -16.85 31.09
CA LEU A 656 -22.44 -17.14 32.45
C LEU A 656 -22.40 -15.94 33.41
N ASN A 657 -21.55 -14.94 33.14
CA ASN A 657 -21.39 -13.75 33.98
C ASN A 657 -21.16 -14.07 35.48
N PRO A 658 -20.22 -14.96 35.85
CA PRO A 658 -20.09 -15.50 37.22
C PRO A 658 -19.73 -14.44 38.27
N ARG A 659 -19.24 -13.26 37.84
CA ARG A 659 -18.99 -12.11 38.73
C ARG A 659 -20.26 -11.39 39.15
N ALA A 660 -21.28 -11.37 38.29
CA ALA A 660 -22.54 -10.67 38.51
C ALA A 660 -23.66 -11.63 38.94
N ASP A 661 -23.69 -12.85 38.38
CA ASP A 661 -24.73 -13.84 38.64
C ASP A 661 -24.20 -15.05 39.43
N LYS A 662 -24.09 -14.85 40.76
CA LYS A 662 -23.68 -15.91 41.68
C LYS A 662 -24.73 -17.01 41.80
N GLU A 663 -26.02 -16.66 41.75
CA GLU A 663 -27.12 -17.61 41.89
C GLU A 663 -27.14 -18.64 40.76
N LEU A 664 -26.90 -18.20 39.51
CA LEU A 664 -26.77 -19.10 38.36
C LEU A 664 -25.63 -20.10 38.58
N SER A 665 -24.47 -19.60 39.03
CA SER A 665 -23.29 -20.42 39.30
C SER A 665 -23.56 -21.45 40.40
N GLU A 666 -24.25 -21.05 41.48
CA GLU A 666 -24.63 -21.95 42.58
C GLU A 666 -25.64 -23.03 42.14
N LYS A 667 -26.63 -22.69 41.31
CA LYS A 667 -27.59 -23.68 40.79
C LYS A 667 -26.96 -24.69 39.84
N LEU A 668 -26.05 -24.25 38.97
CA LEU A 668 -25.28 -25.14 38.10
C LEU A 668 -24.39 -26.08 38.92
N ALA A 669 -23.78 -25.57 40.00
CA ALA A 669 -23.00 -26.38 40.94
C ALA A 669 -23.87 -27.41 41.68
N GLN A 670 -25.02 -27.00 42.23
CA GLN A 670 -25.97 -27.92 42.90
C GLN A 670 -26.48 -29.03 41.98
N LYS A 671 -26.64 -28.74 40.68
CA LYS A 671 -27.03 -29.72 39.67
C LYS A 671 -25.88 -30.66 39.27
N GLY A 672 -24.66 -30.41 39.73
CA GLY A 672 -23.47 -31.20 39.40
C GLY A 672 -22.97 -31.00 37.96
N VAL A 673 -23.29 -29.86 37.33
CA VAL A 673 -22.86 -29.52 35.97
C VAL A 673 -21.48 -28.86 36.02
N THR A 674 -20.59 -29.26 35.11
CA THR A 674 -19.33 -28.52 34.87
C THR A 674 -19.64 -27.39 33.90
N SER A 675 -19.34 -26.14 34.23
CA SER A 675 -19.67 -25.00 33.36
C SER A 675 -18.44 -24.18 32.99
N LEU A 676 -18.35 -23.78 31.72
CA LEU A 676 -17.27 -23.00 31.13
C LEU A 676 -17.87 -21.67 30.65
N GLY A 677 -17.43 -20.56 31.26
CA GLY A 677 -17.92 -19.23 30.95
C GLY A 677 -17.16 -18.60 29.80
N MET A 678 -17.83 -18.30 28.69
CA MET A 678 -17.22 -17.60 27.54
C MET A 678 -16.82 -16.15 27.85
N ASP A 679 -17.43 -15.53 28.87
CA ASP A 679 -17.03 -14.25 29.45
C ASP A 679 -15.93 -14.36 30.53
N ALA A 680 -15.56 -15.58 30.92
CA ALA A 680 -14.47 -15.85 31.85
C ALA A 680 -13.14 -16.16 31.15
N VAL A 681 -13.10 -16.11 29.82
CA VAL A 681 -11.87 -16.30 29.03
C VAL A 681 -10.80 -15.28 29.48
N PRO A 682 -9.60 -15.74 29.89
CA PRO A 682 -8.54 -14.82 30.30
C PRO A 682 -7.97 -14.06 29.10
N ARG A 683 -7.81 -12.73 29.21
CA ARG A 683 -7.21 -11.89 28.15
C ARG A 683 -5.70 -12.08 28.08
N THR A 684 -5.28 -13.19 27.48
CA THR A 684 -3.87 -13.55 27.22
C THR A 684 -3.70 -13.85 25.73
N THR A 685 -2.48 -13.70 25.20
CA THR A 685 -2.20 -13.96 23.78
C THR A 685 -2.64 -15.35 23.32
N LYS A 686 -2.51 -16.36 24.19
CA LYS A 686 -2.90 -17.75 23.88
C LYS A 686 -4.41 -17.98 23.86
N ALA A 687 -5.22 -17.10 24.45
CA ALA A 687 -6.66 -17.25 24.56
C ALA A 687 -7.45 -16.34 23.59
N GLN A 688 -6.76 -15.55 22.76
CA GLN A 688 -7.40 -14.63 21.80
C GLN A 688 -8.33 -15.36 20.83
N GLU A 689 -7.98 -16.58 20.43
CA GLU A 689 -8.75 -17.37 19.46
C GLU A 689 -10.11 -17.88 19.97
N ILE A 690 -10.34 -17.84 21.29
CA ILE A 690 -11.59 -18.21 21.96
C ILE A 690 -12.26 -17.02 22.68
N ASP A 691 -11.74 -15.79 22.52
CA ASP A 691 -12.29 -14.58 23.15
C ASP A 691 -13.56 -14.08 22.44
N ALA A 692 -14.70 -14.62 22.85
CA ALA A 692 -16.01 -14.25 22.32
C ALA A 692 -16.42 -12.80 22.63
N LEU A 693 -15.92 -12.19 23.72
CA LEU A 693 -16.24 -10.80 24.08
C LEU A 693 -15.61 -9.82 23.09
N SER A 694 -14.38 -10.08 22.65
CA SER A 694 -13.71 -9.26 21.64
C SER A 694 -14.44 -9.35 20.29
N VAL A 695 -14.85 -10.57 19.88
CA VAL A 695 -15.66 -10.78 18.67
C VAL A 695 -16.97 -9.99 18.72
N PHE A 696 -17.73 -10.12 19.80
CA PHE A 696 -19.00 -9.42 19.95
C PHE A 696 -18.84 -7.91 20.08
N GLY A 697 -17.76 -7.45 20.73
CA GLY A 697 -17.40 -6.04 20.74
C GLY A 697 -17.20 -5.50 19.33
N ASN A 698 -16.44 -6.21 18.49
CA ASN A 698 -16.20 -5.80 17.11
C ASN A 698 -17.50 -5.68 16.30
N ILE A 699 -18.35 -6.72 16.34
CA ILE A 699 -19.64 -6.73 15.62
C ILE A 699 -20.56 -5.64 16.14
N ALA A 700 -20.64 -5.44 17.47
CA ALA A 700 -21.47 -4.40 18.06
C ALA A 700 -21.02 -3.00 17.62
N GLY A 701 -19.70 -2.75 17.58
CA GLY A 701 -19.14 -1.48 17.08
C GLY A 701 -19.49 -1.21 15.61
N TYR A 702 -19.34 -2.23 14.76
CA TYR A 702 -19.76 -2.13 13.36
C TYR A 702 -21.27 -1.90 13.22
N ARG A 703 -22.09 -2.70 13.94
CA ARG A 703 -23.56 -2.59 13.87
C ARG A 703 -24.05 -1.25 14.39
N ALA A 704 -23.40 -0.67 15.39
CA ALA A 704 -23.74 0.66 15.90
C ALA A 704 -23.65 1.75 14.82
N VAL A 705 -22.64 1.69 13.96
CA VAL A 705 -22.52 2.62 12.81
C VAL A 705 -23.63 2.38 11.80
N VAL A 706 -24.00 1.12 11.54
CA VAL A 706 -25.11 0.78 10.63
C VAL A 706 -26.45 1.27 11.18
N GLU A 707 -26.72 1.10 12.47
CA GLU A 707 -27.93 1.63 13.12
C GLU A 707 -27.94 3.16 13.08
N ALA A 708 -26.78 3.79 13.34
CA ALA A 708 -26.65 5.24 13.21
C ALA A 708 -26.94 5.72 11.78
N ALA A 709 -26.39 5.05 10.76
CA ALA A 709 -26.60 5.38 9.36
C ALA A 709 -28.05 5.15 8.89
N ASN A 710 -28.72 4.14 9.43
CA ASN A 710 -30.13 3.85 9.11
C ASN A 710 -31.08 4.96 9.62
N VAL A 711 -30.74 5.56 10.77
CA VAL A 711 -31.57 6.62 11.38
C VAL A 711 -31.14 8.02 10.93
N PHE A 712 -29.85 8.22 10.63
CA PHE A 712 -29.31 9.53 10.27
C PHE A 712 -29.77 9.98 8.88
N GLY A 713 -30.50 11.08 8.81
CA GLY A 713 -31.14 11.58 7.58
C GLY A 713 -30.21 12.26 6.56
N ARG A 714 -28.88 12.13 6.68
CA ARG A 714 -27.90 12.77 5.79
C ARG A 714 -26.80 11.77 5.39
N PHE A 715 -26.03 12.12 4.36
CA PHE A 715 -24.90 11.29 3.92
C PHE A 715 -23.75 11.30 4.95
N PHE A 716 -23.16 10.12 5.18
CA PHE A 716 -21.89 10.01 5.92
C PHE A 716 -20.73 10.59 5.09
N THR A 717 -20.70 10.29 3.80
CA THR A 717 -19.68 10.78 2.88
C THR A 717 -19.99 12.20 2.42
N GLY A 718 -19.01 13.09 2.47
CA GLY A 718 -19.11 14.40 1.82
C GLY A 718 -19.09 14.27 0.31
N GLN A 719 -19.99 14.99 -0.37
CA GLN A 719 -20.12 14.94 -1.83
C GLN A 719 -20.33 16.34 -2.41
N VAL A 720 -19.80 16.58 -3.61
CA VAL A 720 -20.08 17.78 -4.40
C VAL A 720 -20.94 17.34 -5.58
N THR A 721 -22.13 17.92 -5.68
CA THR A 721 -23.10 17.63 -6.74
C THR A 721 -23.49 18.92 -7.45
N ALA A 722 -24.21 18.80 -8.58
CA ALA A 722 -24.78 19.96 -9.26
C ALA A 722 -25.76 20.75 -8.37
N ALA A 723 -26.37 20.10 -7.38
CA ALA A 723 -27.29 20.71 -6.42
C ALA A 723 -26.58 21.38 -5.22
N GLY A 724 -25.24 21.30 -5.15
CA GLY A 724 -24.43 21.87 -4.08
C GLY A 724 -23.52 20.86 -3.38
N ARG A 725 -22.86 21.34 -2.31
CA ARG A 725 -21.92 20.56 -1.50
C ARG A 725 -22.61 20.06 -0.22
N SER A 726 -22.53 18.75 0.02
CA SER A 726 -22.84 18.16 1.33
C SER A 726 -21.55 17.90 2.08
N GLU A 727 -21.48 18.37 3.32
CA GLU A 727 -20.37 18.04 4.22
C GLU A 727 -20.46 16.58 4.68
N PRO A 728 -19.32 15.92 4.94
CA PRO A 728 -19.31 14.62 5.61
C PRO A 728 -19.95 14.69 7.00
N ALA A 729 -20.54 13.58 7.44
CA ALA A 729 -20.99 13.46 8.83
C ALA A 729 -19.79 13.51 9.78
N LYS A 730 -19.98 14.15 10.94
CA LYS A 730 -18.99 14.17 12.02
C LYS A 730 -19.40 13.16 13.09
N VAL A 731 -18.54 12.19 13.37
CA VAL A 731 -18.81 11.10 14.32
C VAL A 731 -17.83 11.17 15.48
N LEU A 732 -18.34 11.23 16.71
CA LEU A 732 -17.56 11.09 17.93
C LEU A 732 -17.70 9.67 18.48
N VAL A 733 -16.58 9.00 18.74
CA VAL A 733 -16.54 7.70 19.41
C VAL A 733 -15.92 7.85 20.80
N ILE A 734 -16.69 7.54 21.84
CA ILE A 734 -16.27 7.65 23.25
C ILE A 734 -15.98 6.23 23.76
N GLY A 735 -14.71 5.98 24.07
CA GLY A 735 -14.15 4.66 24.36
C GLY A 735 -13.59 4.02 23.10
N ALA A 736 -12.31 3.62 23.15
CA ALA A 736 -11.57 2.98 22.05
C ALA A 736 -11.12 1.57 22.45
N GLY A 737 -12.04 0.81 23.03
CA GLY A 737 -11.93 -0.65 23.10
C GLY A 737 -12.20 -1.29 21.74
N VAL A 738 -12.39 -2.61 21.71
CA VAL A 738 -12.64 -3.36 20.46
C VAL A 738 -13.88 -2.83 19.71
N ALA A 739 -14.97 -2.53 20.44
CA ALA A 739 -16.17 -1.95 19.86
C ALA A 739 -15.96 -0.52 19.34
N GLY A 740 -15.24 0.31 20.10
CA GLY A 740 -14.91 1.68 19.70
C GLY A 740 -14.07 1.73 18.44
N LEU A 741 -13.01 0.92 18.36
CA LEU A 741 -12.16 0.84 17.17
C LEU A 741 -12.93 0.32 15.96
N ALA A 742 -13.79 -0.69 16.13
CA ALA A 742 -14.65 -1.18 15.05
C ALA A 742 -15.63 -0.09 14.56
N ALA A 743 -16.21 0.70 15.47
CA ALA A 743 -17.06 1.83 15.12
C ALA A 743 -16.28 2.94 14.38
N ILE A 744 -15.05 3.24 14.82
CA ILE A 744 -14.16 4.20 14.13
C ILE A 744 -13.88 3.73 12.70
N GLY A 745 -13.48 2.47 12.52
CA GLY A 745 -13.18 1.91 11.21
C GLY A 745 -14.39 1.94 10.27
N ALA A 746 -15.56 1.51 10.76
CA ALA A 746 -16.79 1.51 9.98
C ALA A 746 -17.25 2.92 9.60
N ALA A 747 -17.21 3.89 10.54
CA ALA A 747 -17.57 5.27 10.24
C ALA A 747 -16.60 5.94 9.26
N ARG A 748 -15.28 5.70 9.38
CA ARG A 748 -14.28 6.21 8.42
C ARG A 748 -14.46 5.60 7.05
N ALA A 749 -14.75 4.30 6.95
CA ALA A 749 -15.02 3.63 5.69
C ALA A 749 -16.26 4.20 4.96
N LEU A 750 -17.27 4.66 5.71
CA LEU A 750 -18.43 5.39 5.16
C LEU A 750 -18.12 6.86 4.79
N GLY A 751 -16.88 7.32 4.95
CA GLY A 751 -16.43 8.64 4.56
C GLY A 751 -16.71 9.76 5.57
N ALA A 752 -17.04 9.42 6.83
CA ALA A 752 -17.23 10.38 7.90
C ALA A 752 -15.90 10.98 8.42
N GLU A 753 -15.99 12.18 8.99
CA GLU A 753 -14.94 12.73 9.86
C GLU A 753 -15.12 12.11 11.25
N VAL A 754 -14.15 11.33 11.72
CA VAL A 754 -14.28 10.61 13.00
C VAL A 754 -13.29 11.17 14.02
N ARG A 755 -13.81 11.45 15.22
CA ARG A 755 -13.06 11.86 16.40
C ARG A 755 -13.18 10.76 17.44
N GLY A 756 -12.08 10.33 18.03
CA GLY A 756 -12.05 9.28 19.04
C GLY A 756 -11.56 9.82 20.38
N PHE A 757 -12.15 9.36 21.47
CA PHE A 757 -11.71 9.67 22.82
C PHE A 757 -11.57 8.39 23.65
N ASP A 758 -10.48 8.25 24.41
CA ASP A 758 -10.33 7.22 25.44
C ASP A 758 -9.44 7.78 26.56
N VAL A 759 -9.69 7.34 27.79
CA VAL A 759 -8.90 7.76 28.97
C VAL A 759 -7.49 7.15 28.97
N ARG A 760 -7.28 6.05 28.23
CA ARG A 760 -5.98 5.40 28.07
C ARG A 760 -5.20 6.10 26.96
N LYS A 761 -3.97 6.54 27.25
CA LYS A 761 -3.15 7.24 26.23
C LYS A 761 -2.56 6.28 25.19
N GLU A 762 -2.37 5.02 25.54
CA GLU A 762 -1.80 3.98 24.66
C GLU A 762 -2.68 3.65 23.44
N VAL A 763 -3.98 3.94 23.47
CA VAL A 763 -4.88 3.72 22.31
C VAL A 763 -4.88 4.88 21.32
N ARG A 764 -4.14 5.96 21.60
CA ARG A 764 -4.00 7.12 20.69
C ARG A 764 -3.50 6.70 19.31
N GLU A 765 -2.41 5.95 19.27
CA GLU A 765 -1.81 5.48 18.01
C GLU A 765 -2.77 4.57 17.23
N GLN A 766 -3.62 3.81 17.93
CA GLN A 766 -4.65 2.97 17.30
C GLN A 766 -5.75 3.83 16.65
N ILE A 767 -6.24 4.88 17.33
CA ILE A 767 -7.23 5.80 16.77
C ILE A 767 -6.65 6.56 15.56
N GLU A 768 -5.44 7.10 15.69
CA GLU A 768 -4.79 7.90 14.64
C GLU A 768 -4.40 7.06 13.41
N SER A 769 -3.96 5.81 13.59
CA SER A 769 -3.66 4.89 12.48
C SER A 769 -4.90 4.47 11.69
N MET A 770 -6.08 4.46 12.31
CA MET A 770 -7.38 4.31 11.62
C MET A 770 -7.86 5.61 10.95
N GLY A 771 -7.05 6.67 11.02
CA GLY A 771 -7.32 7.96 10.41
C GLY A 771 -8.28 8.84 11.20
N ALA A 772 -8.66 8.51 12.43
CA ALA A 772 -9.50 9.37 13.28
C ALA A 772 -8.64 10.32 14.13
N SER A 773 -9.20 11.46 14.55
CA SER A 773 -8.48 12.38 15.44
C SER A 773 -8.65 11.98 16.89
N PHE A 774 -7.56 11.81 17.64
CA PHE A 774 -7.61 11.55 19.08
C PHE A 774 -7.85 12.83 19.87
N LEU A 775 -8.91 12.85 20.68
CA LEU A 775 -9.24 13.93 21.60
C LEU A 775 -8.57 13.72 22.96
N THR A 776 -8.08 14.79 23.57
CA THR A 776 -7.41 14.76 24.87
C THR A 776 -8.01 15.76 25.84
N VAL A 777 -8.04 15.42 27.13
CA VAL A 777 -8.32 16.39 28.20
C VAL A 777 -7.02 17.11 28.58
N ASP A 778 -7.09 18.42 28.83
CA ASP A 778 -5.99 19.26 29.30
C ASP A 778 -5.63 18.98 30.78
N MET A 779 -5.30 17.72 31.10
CA MET A 779 -4.78 17.27 32.41
C MET A 779 -3.86 16.06 32.24
N GLU A 780 -2.73 16.05 32.95
CA GLU A 780 -1.88 14.86 33.07
C GLU A 780 -2.38 13.94 34.19
N GLU A 781 -3.35 13.09 33.85
CA GLU A 781 -3.74 11.94 34.67
C GLU A 781 -3.67 10.68 33.79
N ASP A 782 -3.08 9.60 34.31
CA ASP A 782 -3.01 8.32 33.61
C ASP A 782 -4.27 7.49 33.91
N GLY A 783 -5.07 7.20 32.89
CA GLY A 783 -6.28 6.38 32.97
C GLY A 783 -6.06 4.87 32.82
N GLY A 784 -4.82 4.42 32.66
CA GLY A 784 -4.45 3.00 32.58
C GLY A 784 -4.75 2.23 33.87
N GLY A 785 -5.47 1.11 33.74
CA GLY A 785 -5.73 0.12 34.78
C GLY A 785 -5.05 -1.23 34.49
N ALA A 786 -5.19 -2.19 35.39
CA ALA A 786 -4.59 -3.52 35.22
C ALA A 786 -5.21 -4.27 34.03
N GLY A 787 -4.39 -4.98 33.25
CA GLY A 787 -4.86 -5.84 32.14
C GLY A 787 -5.43 -5.10 30.94
N GLY A 788 -5.04 -3.83 30.71
CA GLY A 788 -5.48 -3.02 29.56
C GLY A 788 -6.86 -2.39 29.72
N TYR A 789 -7.48 -2.47 30.91
CA TYR A 789 -8.75 -1.81 31.22
C TYR A 789 -8.54 -0.38 31.71
N ALA A 790 -9.55 0.48 31.54
CA ALA A 790 -9.59 1.79 32.17
C ALA A 790 -9.86 1.67 33.68
N LYS A 791 -9.28 2.58 34.47
CA LYS A 791 -9.67 2.79 35.88
C LYS A 791 -10.60 3.99 36.00
N GLU A 792 -11.24 4.12 37.15
CA GLU A 792 -12.07 5.30 37.48
C GLU A 792 -11.19 6.54 37.65
N MET A 793 -11.57 7.63 36.98
CA MET A 793 -10.81 8.88 36.95
C MET A 793 -11.19 9.81 38.12
N SER A 794 -10.31 10.78 38.43
CA SER A 794 -10.63 11.82 39.42
C SER A 794 -11.88 12.63 39.05
N LYS A 795 -12.58 13.18 40.05
CA LYS A 795 -13.74 14.07 39.82
C LYS A 795 -13.38 15.27 38.94
N SER A 796 -12.19 15.84 39.13
CA SER A 796 -11.67 16.94 38.31
C SER A 796 -11.43 16.56 36.86
N PHE A 797 -11.02 15.32 36.60
CA PHE A 797 -10.86 14.82 35.24
C PHE A 797 -12.22 14.64 34.57
N LEU A 798 -13.19 14.03 35.28
CA LEU A 798 -14.54 13.82 34.78
C LEU A 798 -15.24 15.14 34.44
N GLU A 799 -15.07 16.19 35.25
CA GLU A 799 -15.61 17.52 34.96
C GLU A 799 -15.09 18.10 33.63
N ARG A 800 -13.79 17.94 33.34
CA ARG A 800 -13.19 18.41 32.08
C ARG A 800 -13.53 17.52 30.90
N GLU A 801 -13.65 16.22 31.13
CA GLU A 801 -14.12 15.25 30.15
C GLU A 801 -15.56 15.56 29.72
N LEU A 802 -16.46 15.84 30.67
CA LEU A 802 -17.83 16.27 30.39
C LEU A 802 -17.87 17.61 29.63
N ALA A 803 -17.01 18.57 29.98
CA ALA A 803 -16.89 19.84 29.26
C ALA A 803 -16.42 19.64 27.81
N LEU A 804 -15.47 18.73 27.60
CA LEU A 804 -15.02 18.35 26.26
C LEU A 804 -16.16 17.73 25.45
N PHE A 805 -16.93 16.81 26.02
CA PHE A 805 -18.06 16.19 25.32
C PHE A 805 -19.20 17.18 25.04
N ALA A 806 -19.46 18.13 25.93
CA ALA A 806 -20.40 19.23 25.66
C ALA A 806 -19.95 20.07 24.46
N ALA A 807 -18.67 20.45 24.39
CA ALA A 807 -18.13 21.20 23.26
C ALA A 807 -18.17 20.40 21.95
N GLN A 808 -17.92 19.08 21.99
CA GLN A 808 -18.02 18.24 20.80
C GLN A 808 -19.47 18.04 20.35
N ALA A 809 -20.42 17.90 21.28
CA ALA A 809 -21.84 17.67 20.98
C ALA A 809 -22.48 18.77 20.11
N GLU A 810 -22.02 20.01 20.23
CA GLU A 810 -22.48 21.12 19.38
C GLU A 810 -22.09 20.94 17.90
N GLU A 811 -20.98 20.27 17.61
CA GLU A 811 -20.44 20.14 16.27
C GLU A 811 -20.77 18.80 15.61
N VAL A 812 -20.76 17.71 16.37
CA VAL A 812 -20.85 16.36 15.81
C VAL A 812 -22.28 15.98 15.46
N ASP A 813 -22.45 15.16 14.44
CA ASP A 813 -23.75 14.65 14.01
C ASP A 813 -24.12 13.38 14.76
N ILE A 814 -23.13 12.53 15.04
CA ILE A 814 -23.32 11.20 15.62
C ILE A 814 -22.36 10.99 16.79
N ILE A 815 -22.86 10.42 17.89
CA ILE A 815 -22.02 9.99 19.02
C ILE A 815 -22.23 8.50 19.28
N ILE A 816 -21.14 7.74 19.34
CA ILE A 816 -21.15 6.31 19.67
C ILE A 816 -20.40 6.13 20.99
N THR A 817 -21.08 5.63 22.02
CA THR A 817 -20.51 5.45 23.36
C THR A 817 -20.28 3.98 23.69
N THR A 818 -19.07 3.66 24.13
CA THR A 818 -18.62 2.29 24.46
C THR A 818 -17.91 2.20 25.82
N ALA A 819 -17.99 3.26 26.62
CA ALA A 819 -17.26 3.36 27.87
C ALA A 819 -17.89 2.44 28.93
N ALA A 820 -17.21 1.33 29.22
CA ALA A 820 -17.64 0.36 30.22
C ALA A 820 -16.47 -0.01 31.13
N ILE A 821 -16.74 -0.05 32.44
CA ILE A 821 -15.81 -0.52 33.46
C ILE A 821 -16.34 -1.85 34.00
N PRO A 822 -15.59 -2.97 33.91
CA PRO A 822 -16.06 -4.26 34.40
C PRO A 822 -16.52 -4.22 35.86
N GLY A 823 -17.71 -4.76 36.12
CA GLY A 823 -18.29 -4.85 37.47
C GLY A 823 -18.85 -3.55 38.03
N LYS A 824 -18.90 -2.47 37.25
CA LYS A 824 -19.50 -1.18 37.63
C LYS A 824 -20.58 -0.75 36.63
N PRO A 825 -21.56 0.08 37.06
CA PRO A 825 -22.47 0.75 36.13
C PRO A 825 -21.70 1.61 35.11
N ALA A 826 -22.27 1.78 33.92
CA ALA A 826 -21.71 2.67 32.91
C ALA A 826 -21.62 4.12 33.43
N PRO A 827 -20.48 4.81 33.25
CA PRO A 827 -20.38 6.22 33.64
C PRO A 827 -21.28 7.08 32.76
N LYS A 828 -21.99 8.04 33.37
CA LYS A 828 -22.81 9.02 32.64
C LYS A 828 -21.92 10.11 32.06
N LEU A 829 -21.65 10.00 30.76
CA LEU A 829 -20.76 10.89 30.00
C LEU A 829 -21.51 11.88 29.10
N LEU A 830 -22.75 11.56 28.74
CA LEU A 830 -23.64 12.44 27.97
C LEU A 830 -24.86 12.78 28.82
N LEU A 831 -24.80 13.94 29.49
CA LEU A 831 -25.91 14.45 30.28
C LEU A 831 -27.05 14.93 29.37
N LYS A 832 -28.26 15.05 29.92
CA LYS A 832 -29.42 15.61 29.20
C LYS A 832 -29.08 16.97 28.57
N SER A 833 -28.39 17.84 29.31
CA SER A 833 -27.94 19.13 28.79
C SER A 833 -27.00 19.01 27.59
N THR A 834 -26.10 18.02 27.58
CA THR A 834 -25.19 17.73 26.44
C THR A 834 -25.96 17.26 25.21
N VAL A 835 -26.94 16.37 25.38
CA VAL A 835 -27.75 15.87 24.25
C VAL A 835 -28.55 17.00 23.61
N GLU A 836 -29.07 17.92 24.41
CA GLU A 836 -29.86 19.06 23.93
C GLU A 836 -29.04 20.12 23.17
N LEU A 837 -27.70 20.06 23.20
CA LEU A 837 -26.81 20.89 22.38
C LEU A 837 -26.64 20.35 20.95
N MET A 838 -26.97 19.07 20.72
CA MET A 838 -26.80 18.45 19.40
C MET A 838 -27.80 19.01 18.39
N ARG A 839 -27.43 18.94 17.10
CA ARG A 839 -28.28 19.38 16.00
C ARG A 839 -29.51 18.49 15.86
N PRO A 840 -30.69 19.02 15.48
CA PRO A 840 -31.84 18.19 15.14
C PRO A 840 -31.50 17.15 14.06
N GLY A 841 -31.91 15.90 14.27
CA GLY A 841 -31.59 14.76 13.41
C GLY A 841 -30.28 14.04 13.77
N SER A 842 -29.53 14.52 14.76
CA SER A 842 -28.36 13.82 15.31
C SER A 842 -28.72 12.46 15.91
N VAL A 843 -27.72 11.57 15.99
CA VAL A 843 -27.90 10.20 16.50
C VAL A 843 -26.89 9.88 17.59
N ILE A 844 -27.36 9.29 18.68
CA ILE A 844 -26.53 8.70 19.74
C ILE A 844 -26.76 7.19 19.72
N VAL A 845 -25.70 6.40 19.70
CA VAL A 845 -25.76 4.94 19.85
C VAL A 845 -24.97 4.53 21.08
N ASP A 846 -25.69 4.01 22.09
CA ASP A 846 -25.13 3.74 23.40
C ASP A 846 -24.93 2.24 23.63
N LEU A 847 -23.72 1.75 23.34
CA LEU A 847 -23.37 0.33 23.51
C LEU A 847 -23.25 -0.07 24.98
N ALA A 848 -23.24 0.90 25.90
CA ALA A 848 -23.21 0.64 27.34
C ALA A 848 -24.62 0.57 27.96
N ALA A 849 -25.69 0.60 27.16
CA ALA A 849 -27.07 0.42 27.61
C ALA A 849 -27.30 -0.79 28.55
N PRO A 850 -26.66 -1.97 28.36
CA PRO A 850 -26.83 -3.12 29.27
C PRO A 850 -26.45 -2.84 30.73
N THR A 851 -25.50 -1.92 30.97
CA THR A 851 -25.01 -1.55 32.31
C THR A 851 -25.47 -0.16 32.75
N GLY A 852 -26.56 0.32 32.15
CA GLY A 852 -27.21 1.59 32.49
C GLY A 852 -27.01 2.72 31.49
N GLY A 853 -26.14 2.55 30.48
CA GLY A 853 -25.91 3.52 29.39
C GLY A 853 -24.98 4.67 29.77
N ASN A 854 -24.13 5.10 28.83
CA ASN A 854 -23.32 6.31 28.98
C ASN A 854 -24.11 7.61 28.80
N CYS A 855 -25.26 7.57 28.11
CA CYS A 855 -26.16 8.71 28.01
C CYS A 855 -27.23 8.66 29.11
N GLU A 856 -27.54 9.82 29.69
CA GLU A 856 -28.56 9.98 30.74
C GLU A 856 -29.97 9.61 30.23
N LEU A 857 -30.23 9.85 28.94
CA LEU A 857 -31.52 9.63 28.30
C LEU A 857 -31.66 8.25 27.63
N THR A 858 -30.64 7.38 27.73
CA THR A 858 -30.71 6.03 27.18
C THR A 858 -31.79 5.21 27.89
N VAL A 859 -32.72 4.68 27.12
CA VAL A 859 -33.68 3.66 27.57
C VAL A 859 -33.19 2.31 27.03
N LYS A 860 -32.94 1.37 27.95
CA LYS A 860 -32.45 0.03 27.60
C LYS A 860 -33.43 -0.65 26.64
N ASP A 861 -32.91 -1.25 25.57
CA ASP A 861 -33.64 -1.98 24.52
C ASP A 861 -34.54 -1.15 23.61
N GLU A 862 -34.57 0.18 23.78
CA GLU A 862 -35.41 1.07 22.99
C GLU A 862 -34.58 2.08 22.19
N ALA A 863 -35.19 2.58 21.11
CA ALA A 863 -34.72 3.77 20.42
C ALA A 863 -35.70 4.91 20.70
N VAL A 864 -35.24 5.94 21.39
CA VAL A 864 -36.06 7.08 21.81
C VAL A 864 -35.64 8.35 21.07
N VAL A 865 -36.55 9.32 20.98
CA VAL A 865 -36.25 10.61 20.38
C VAL A 865 -36.45 11.70 21.43
N HIS A 866 -35.41 12.49 21.68
CA HIS A 866 -35.45 13.63 22.59
C HIS A 866 -35.01 14.89 21.85
N LYS A 867 -35.90 15.90 21.76
CA LYS A 867 -35.66 17.15 21.00
C LYS A 867 -35.04 16.91 19.60
N PHE A 868 -35.61 15.98 18.85
CA PHE A 868 -35.15 15.59 17.50
C PHE A 868 -33.79 14.87 17.43
N VAL A 869 -33.16 14.55 18.57
CA VAL A 869 -31.99 13.67 18.63
C VAL A 869 -32.46 12.24 18.86
N HIS A 870 -32.00 11.33 18.02
CA HIS A 870 -32.31 9.90 18.15
C HIS A 870 -31.30 9.24 19.09
N ILE A 871 -31.77 8.46 20.05
CA ILE A 871 -30.94 7.81 21.06
C ILE A 871 -31.25 6.31 21.02
N ILE A 872 -30.29 5.53 20.57
CA ILE A 872 -30.39 4.09 20.35
C ILE A 872 -29.74 3.35 21.52
N GLY A 873 -30.55 2.68 22.34
CA GLY A 873 -30.14 1.92 23.53
C GLY A 873 -30.29 0.40 23.38
N TYR A 874 -30.25 -0.13 22.16
CA TYR A 874 -30.40 -1.57 21.90
C TYR A 874 -29.29 -2.39 22.57
N THR A 875 -29.66 -3.45 23.31
CA THR A 875 -28.69 -4.37 23.90
C THR A 875 -28.41 -5.61 23.04
N ASP A 876 -29.17 -5.79 21.96
CA ASP A 876 -29.15 -6.96 21.08
C ASP A 876 -28.41 -6.71 19.74
N LEU A 877 -27.51 -5.72 19.68
CA LEU A 877 -26.80 -5.34 18.44
C LEU A 877 -26.10 -6.51 17.74
N THR A 878 -25.56 -7.45 18.49
CA THR A 878 -24.94 -8.68 17.93
C THR A 878 -25.97 -9.67 17.40
N SER A 879 -27.16 -9.74 18.00
CA SER A 879 -28.31 -10.54 17.51
C SER A 879 -28.88 -9.99 16.20
N ARG A 880 -28.82 -8.66 15.99
CA ARG A 880 -29.21 -8.00 14.73
C ARG A 880 -28.29 -8.31 13.55
N MET A 881 -27.16 -8.96 13.82
CA MET A 881 -26.24 -9.53 12.82
C MET A 881 -26.02 -11.03 13.12
N SER A 882 -27.12 -11.76 13.35
CA SER A 882 -27.14 -13.12 13.89
C SER A 882 -26.30 -14.11 13.10
N GLY A 883 -26.33 -14.10 11.77
CA GLY A 883 -25.54 -15.02 10.93
C GLY A 883 -24.03 -14.92 11.20
N ILE A 884 -23.45 -13.72 11.07
CA ILE A 884 -22.00 -13.52 11.30
C ILE A 884 -21.63 -13.65 12.79
N SER A 885 -22.49 -13.20 13.70
CA SER A 885 -22.29 -13.38 15.14
C SER A 885 -22.24 -14.85 15.53
N SER A 886 -23.13 -15.68 14.98
CA SER A 886 -23.15 -17.13 15.21
C SER A 886 -21.94 -17.81 14.58
N GLN A 887 -21.50 -17.36 13.40
CA GLN A 887 -20.31 -17.89 12.72
C GLN A 887 -19.04 -17.68 13.56
N PHE A 888 -18.81 -16.47 14.06
CA PHE A 888 -17.64 -16.19 14.87
C PHE A 888 -17.75 -16.80 16.27
N TYR A 889 -18.92 -16.72 16.92
CA TYR A 889 -19.11 -17.36 18.22
C TYR A 889 -18.94 -18.89 18.15
N GLY A 890 -19.50 -19.53 17.13
CA GLY A 890 -19.33 -20.96 16.88
C GLY A 890 -17.87 -21.35 16.58
N THR A 891 -17.06 -20.43 16.06
CA THR A 891 -15.61 -20.63 15.93
C THR A 891 -14.94 -20.66 17.31
N CYS A 892 -15.29 -19.74 18.21
CA CYS A 892 -14.78 -19.78 19.59
C CYS A 892 -15.22 -21.06 20.32
N VAL A 893 -16.51 -21.42 20.25
CA VAL A 893 -17.07 -22.61 20.91
C VAL A 893 -16.45 -23.91 20.38
N SER A 894 -16.36 -24.08 19.06
CA SER A 894 -15.72 -25.27 18.46
C SER A 894 -14.26 -25.40 18.87
N ARG A 895 -13.50 -24.30 18.94
CA ARG A 895 -12.13 -24.31 19.47
C ARG A 895 -12.06 -24.75 20.93
N VAL A 896 -12.96 -24.26 21.79
CA VAL A 896 -13.04 -24.73 23.19
C VAL A 896 -13.29 -26.24 23.24
N ILE A 897 -14.25 -26.74 22.46
CA ILE A 897 -14.56 -28.18 22.38
C ILE A 897 -13.33 -28.98 21.92
N LEU A 898 -12.66 -28.54 20.85
CA LEU A 898 -11.48 -29.21 20.32
C LEU A 898 -10.30 -29.22 21.31
N HIS A 899 -10.15 -28.16 22.12
CA HIS A 899 -9.17 -28.12 23.21
C HIS A 899 -9.48 -29.16 24.28
N MET A 900 -10.75 -29.30 24.66
CA MET A 900 -11.19 -30.30 25.65
C MET A 900 -10.97 -31.74 25.17
N THR A 901 -11.08 -32.01 23.86
CA THR A 901 -10.95 -33.37 23.32
C THR A 901 -9.52 -33.82 23.06
N LYS A 902 -8.56 -32.89 22.93
CA LYS A 902 -7.14 -33.20 22.69
C LYS A 902 -6.34 -33.61 23.95
N GLY A 903 -7.00 -33.74 25.10
CA GLY A 903 -6.39 -34.29 26.33
C GLY A 903 -5.36 -33.39 27.03
N THR A 904 -5.15 -32.17 26.54
CA THR A 904 -4.29 -31.16 27.17
C THR A 904 -5.17 -30.22 27.99
N SER A 905 -5.24 -30.42 29.31
CA SER A 905 -5.80 -29.39 30.21
C SER A 905 -4.92 -28.15 30.08
N THR A 906 -5.42 -27.12 29.42
CA THR A 906 -4.72 -25.84 29.33
C THR A 906 -5.13 -24.98 30.52
N GLU A 907 -4.18 -24.21 31.05
CA GLU A 907 -4.41 -23.17 32.07
C GLU A 907 -5.61 -22.25 31.72
N ILE A 908 -5.93 -22.13 30.43
CA ILE A 908 -7.07 -21.37 29.90
C ILE A 908 -8.40 -22.03 30.28
N LEU A 909 -8.55 -23.35 30.05
CA LEU A 909 -9.77 -24.10 30.38
C LEU A 909 -10.04 -24.08 31.89
N GLU A 910 -8.99 -24.18 32.72
CA GLU A 910 -9.11 -24.08 34.17
C GLU A 910 -9.62 -22.69 34.59
N LYS A 911 -9.10 -21.62 33.98
CA LYS A 911 -9.50 -20.24 34.30
C LYS A 911 -10.92 -19.86 33.84
N MET A 912 -11.43 -20.49 32.78
CA MET A 912 -12.82 -20.28 32.33
C MET A 912 -13.84 -21.19 33.03
N THR A 913 -13.38 -22.22 33.76
CA THR A 913 -14.27 -23.13 34.48
C THR A 913 -14.91 -22.38 35.66
N VAL A 914 -16.25 -22.33 35.66
CA VAL A 914 -17.05 -21.66 36.70
C VAL A 914 -17.49 -22.65 37.77
N THR A 915 -18.00 -23.80 37.37
CA THR A 915 -18.43 -24.89 38.27
C THR A 915 -17.76 -26.19 37.88
N LYS A 916 -17.39 -27.02 38.87
CA LYS A 916 -16.83 -28.36 38.66
C LYS A 916 -17.03 -29.21 39.92
N GLY A 917 -17.47 -30.45 39.76
CA GLY A 917 -17.58 -31.41 40.87
C GLY A 917 -18.56 -31.03 41.97
N GLY A 918 -19.64 -30.31 41.64
CA GLY A 918 -20.65 -29.87 42.62
C GLY A 918 -20.34 -28.53 43.30
N GLU A 919 -19.18 -27.92 43.03
CA GLU A 919 -18.74 -26.67 43.64
C GLU A 919 -18.55 -25.56 42.60
N VAL A 920 -18.67 -24.31 43.05
CA VAL A 920 -18.27 -23.11 42.28
C VAL A 920 -16.76 -22.94 42.46
N VAL A 921 -16.01 -23.09 41.37
CA VAL A 921 -14.53 -23.07 41.37
C VAL A 921 -13.93 -21.77 40.82
N PHE A 922 -14.78 -20.85 40.36
CA PHE A 922 -14.36 -19.56 39.82
C PHE A 922 -13.67 -18.68 40.88
N ALA A 923 -12.36 -18.45 40.74
CA ALA A 923 -11.59 -17.56 41.62
C ALA A 923 -11.47 -16.14 41.03
N PRO A 924 -11.72 -15.06 41.79
CA PRO A 924 -11.42 -13.70 41.35
C PRO A 924 -9.91 -13.51 41.17
N PRO A 925 -9.41 -12.85 40.11
CA PRO A 925 -7.99 -12.58 39.97
C PRO A 925 -7.48 -11.67 41.10
N ALA A 926 -6.37 -12.05 41.75
CA ALA A 926 -5.70 -11.20 42.73
C ALA A 926 -5.15 -9.93 42.05
N PRO A 927 -5.21 -8.75 42.72
CA PRO A 927 -4.61 -7.52 42.18
C PRO A 927 -3.09 -7.70 42.01
N PRO A 928 -2.49 -7.19 40.92
CA PRO A 928 -1.05 -7.32 40.71
C PRO A 928 -0.27 -6.55 41.79
N PRO A 929 0.89 -7.07 42.24
CA PRO A 929 1.73 -6.34 43.20
C PRO A 929 2.26 -5.04 42.56
N PRO A 930 2.41 -3.95 43.35
CA PRO A 930 2.97 -2.70 42.86
C PRO A 930 4.41 -2.92 42.38
N LYS A 931 4.72 -2.48 41.16
CA LYS A 931 6.08 -2.55 40.61
C LYS A 931 7.06 -1.77 41.50
N PRO A 932 8.24 -2.32 41.85
CA PRO A 932 9.30 -1.59 42.54
C PRO A 932 9.86 -0.49 41.63
N ALA A 933 10.04 0.71 42.19
CA ALA A 933 10.77 1.79 41.55
C ALA A 933 12.25 1.40 41.39
N ALA A 934 12.67 1.07 40.17
CA ALA A 934 14.08 0.90 39.85
C ALA A 934 14.75 2.27 39.70
N ALA A 935 15.12 2.86 40.84
CA ALA A 935 16.11 3.92 40.89
C ALA A 935 17.52 3.30 40.89
N GLN A 936 18.43 3.99 40.20
CA GLN A 936 19.90 3.93 40.27
C GLN A 936 20.65 2.91 39.41
N LYS A 937 21.06 3.37 38.23
CA LYS A 937 22.50 3.49 37.87
C LYS A 937 22.72 4.76 37.05
N LYS A 938 23.04 5.86 37.74
CA LYS A 938 23.44 7.14 37.14
C LYS A 938 24.63 7.67 37.95
N LYS A 939 25.83 7.56 37.39
CA LYS A 939 27.01 8.41 37.59
C LYS A 939 28.23 7.70 37.00
N GLU A 940 28.47 7.93 35.71
CA GLU A 940 29.82 7.86 35.10
C GLU A 940 29.82 8.28 33.61
N SER A 941 28.67 8.55 32.99
CA SER A 941 28.58 9.04 31.60
C SER A 941 28.38 10.55 31.47
N ALA A 942 28.68 11.35 32.49
CA ALA A 942 28.38 12.79 32.48
C ALA A 942 29.28 13.58 31.51
N ASP A 943 30.50 13.12 31.24
CA ASP A 943 31.45 13.88 30.40
C ASP A 943 31.49 13.39 28.94
N ALA A 944 30.99 12.19 28.64
CA ALA A 944 30.78 11.73 27.26
C ALA A 944 29.42 12.17 26.66
N ALA A 945 28.51 12.68 27.50
CA ALA A 945 27.21 13.17 27.07
C ALA A 945 27.25 14.60 26.51
N ALA A 946 28.26 15.40 26.86
CA ALA A 946 28.32 16.81 26.43
C ALA A 946 28.57 16.97 24.92
N GLU A 947 29.28 16.05 24.26
CA GLU A 947 29.42 16.04 22.80
C GLU A 947 28.26 15.32 22.08
N ALA A 948 27.56 14.42 22.76
CA ALA A 948 26.37 13.76 22.21
C ALA A 948 25.08 14.62 22.33
N ASP A 949 25.01 15.54 23.29
CA ASP A 949 23.85 16.42 23.51
C ASP A 949 23.71 17.57 22.50
N ALA A 950 24.75 17.83 21.70
CA ALA A 950 24.64 18.74 20.55
C ALA A 950 23.78 18.15 19.41
N LEU A 951 23.59 16.82 19.38
CA LEU A 951 22.86 16.10 18.32
C LEU A 951 21.47 15.58 18.73
N LYS A 952 21.01 15.81 19.97
CA LYS A 952 19.72 15.33 20.49
C LYS A 952 18.79 16.42 21.05
N LYS A 953 18.86 17.67 20.56
CA LYS A 953 17.72 18.58 20.71
C LYS A 953 16.66 18.23 19.66
N PRO A 954 15.41 17.90 20.03
CA PRO A 954 14.32 17.93 19.06
C PRO A 954 14.27 19.35 18.49
N LYS A 955 14.27 19.47 17.16
CA LYS A 955 13.83 20.71 16.51
C LYS A 955 12.49 21.05 17.17
N LYS A 956 12.39 22.20 17.84
CA LYS A 956 11.13 22.73 18.36
C LYS A 956 10.06 22.49 17.30
N GLU A 957 9.13 21.59 17.56
CA GLU A 957 7.97 21.41 16.69
C GLU A 957 7.28 22.77 16.64
N ARG A 958 7.33 23.40 15.47
CA ARG A 958 6.45 24.52 15.17
C ARG A 958 5.05 23.95 15.33
N LYS A 959 4.24 24.56 16.22
CA LYS A 959 2.80 24.31 16.30
C LYS A 959 2.27 24.13 14.87
N PRO A 960 1.57 23.03 14.54
CA PRO A 960 1.10 22.81 13.19
C PRO A 960 0.27 24.02 12.78
N MET A 961 0.78 24.74 11.80
CA MET A 961 0.09 25.88 11.22
C MET A 961 -1.24 25.35 10.70
N ASN A 962 -2.35 26.02 11.03
CA ASN A 962 -3.70 25.67 10.54
C ASN A 962 -3.58 25.25 9.06
N PRO A 963 -4.06 24.07 8.65
CA PRO A 963 -3.85 23.55 7.29
C PRO A 963 -4.29 24.54 6.20
N THR A 964 -5.29 25.36 6.50
CA THR A 964 -5.73 26.47 5.64
C THR A 964 -4.68 27.59 5.58
N LEU A 965 -4.09 27.97 6.71
CA LEU A 965 -3.01 28.96 6.78
C LEU A 965 -1.70 28.41 6.17
N ALA A 966 -1.42 27.11 6.31
CA ALA A 966 -0.29 26.45 5.67
C ALA A 966 -0.47 26.39 4.15
N MET A 967 -1.67 26.08 3.67
CA MET A 967 -2.02 26.15 2.27
C MET A 967 -1.93 27.58 1.74
N LEU A 968 -2.50 28.58 2.43
CA LEU A 968 -2.42 29.99 2.04
C LEU A 968 -0.98 30.51 2.06
N LEU A 969 -0.18 30.13 3.05
CA LEU A 969 1.23 30.48 3.11
C LEU A 969 2.01 29.82 1.98
N ASN A 970 1.76 28.54 1.69
CA ASN A 970 2.40 27.85 0.56
C ASN A 970 2.01 28.46 -0.79
N VAL A 971 0.73 28.81 -0.97
CA VAL A 971 0.26 29.53 -2.17
C VAL A 971 0.89 30.91 -2.26
N ALA A 972 0.97 31.65 -1.15
CA ALA A 972 1.61 32.97 -1.12
C ALA A 972 3.12 32.87 -1.40
N VAL A 973 3.84 31.95 -0.77
CA VAL A 973 5.26 31.70 -1.01
C VAL A 973 5.51 31.26 -2.44
N THR A 974 4.69 30.36 -2.98
CA THR A 974 4.80 29.92 -4.38
C THR A 974 4.50 31.06 -5.34
N SER A 975 3.50 31.89 -5.05
CA SER A 975 3.15 33.07 -5.86
C SER A 975 4.26 34.12 -5.82
N ILE A 976 4.82 34.39 -4.64
CA ILE A 976 5.97 35.30 -4.47
C ILE A 976 7.20 34.76 -5.20
N ALA A 977 7.46 33.45 -5.13
CA ALA A 977 8.55 32.83 -5.87
C ALA A 977 8.34 32.94 -7.39
N CYS A 978 7.12 32.71 -7.89
CA CYS A 978 6.80 32.88 -9.31
C CYS A 978 6.95 34.34 -9.76
N VAL A 979 6.49 35.30 -8.95
CA VAL A 979 6.66 36.74 -9.21
C VAL A 979 8.13 37.12 -9.20
N ALA A 980 8.91 36.63 -8.23
CA ALA A 980 10.35 36.86 -8.16
C ALA A 980 11.06 36.31 -9.39
N VAL A 981 10.74 35.09 -9.83
CA VAL A 981 11.29 34.52 -11.08
C VAL A 981 10.91 35.38 -12.28
N ALA A 982 9.65 35.85 -12.37
CA ALA A 982 9.20 36.70 -13.48
C ALA A 982 9.98 38.02 -13.60
N PHE A 983 10.52 38.57 -12.51
CA PHE A 983 11.37 39.76 -12.55
C PHE A 983 12.76 39.53 -13.17
N PHE A 984 13.26 38.28 -13.17
CA PHE A 984 14.57 37.93 -13.71
C PHE A 984 14.50 37.19 -15.05
N VAL A 985 13.30 37.00 -15.61
CA VAL A 985 13.09 36.34 -16.90
C VAL A 985 12.97 37.41 -17.99
N PRO A 986 13.72 37.30 -19.11
CA PRO A 986 13.55 38.18 -20.25
C PRO A 986 12.10 38.21 -20.74
N PHE A 987 11.59 39.38 -21.16
CA PHE A 987 10.19 39.54 -21.58
C PHE A 987 9.76 38.51 -22.64
N ALA A 988 10.64 38.22 -23.61
CA ALA A 988 10.39 37.24 -24.67
C ALA A 988 10.15 35.80 -24.18
N TRP A 989 10.53 35.48 -22.94
CA TRP A 989 10.50 34.11 -22.39
C TRP A 989 9.42 33.91 -21.34
N GLN A 990 8.65 34.95 -21.01
CA GLN A 990 7.62 34.88 -19.98
C GLN A 990 6.54 33.82 -20.30
N GLU A 991 6.15 33.72 -21.58
CA GLU A 991 5.18 32.70 -22.02
C GLU A 991 5.71 31.27 -21.82
N GLN A 992 6.96 31.00 -22.20
CA GLN A 992 7.57 29.68 -22.01
C GLN A 992 7.75 29.32 -20.53
N VAL A 993 8.09 30.29 -19.68
CA VAL A 993 8.18 30.08 -18.23
C VAL A 993 6.80 29.81 -17.62
N LEU A 994 5.75 30.50 -18.06
CA LEU A 994 4.38 30.20 -17.64
C LEU A 994 3.98 28.77 -18.02
N VAL A 995 4.22 28.38 -19.28
CA VAL A 995 3.96 27.04 -19.79
C VAL A 995 4.75 25.99 -19.00
N PHE A 996 6.02 26.25 -18.70
CA PHE A 996 6.87 25.39 -17.88
C PHE A 996 6.29 25.14 -16.48
N VAL A 997 5.88 26.21 -15.78
CA VAL A 997 5.32 26.11 -14.42
C VAL A 997 4.01 25.30 -14.43
N LEU A 998 3.12 25.59 -15.38
CA LEU A 998 1.86 24.86 -15.53
C LEU A 998 2.10 23.38 -15.87
N ALA A 999 3.06 23.08 -16.76
CA ALA A 999 3.42 21.72 -17.11
C ALA A 999 4.02 20.94 -15.92
N CYS A 1000 4.83 21.59 -15.07
CA CYS A 1000 5.33 20.98 -13.83
C CYS A 1000 4.18 20.60 -12.87
N VAL A 1001 3.23 21.51 -12.64
CA VAL A 1001 2.07 21.27 -11.78
C VAL A 1001 1.19 20.15 -12.34
N LEU A 1002 0.94 20.19 -13.65
CA LEU A 1002 0.14 19.17 -14.32
C LEU A 1002 0.84 17.80 -14.28
N GLY A 1003 2.14 17.76 -14.54
CA GLY A 1003 2.96 16.55 -14.43
C GLY A 1003 2.91 15.96 -13.02
N TYR A 1004 2.99 16.80 -12.00
CA TYR A 1004 2.82 16.37 -10.61
C TYR A 1004 1.47 15.68 -10.38
N MET A 1005 0.37 16.32 -10.80
CA MET A 1005 -0.98 15.75 -10.61
C MET A 1005 -1.21 14.46 -11.39
N LEU A 1006 -0.69 14.37 -12.62
CA LEU A 1006 -0.89 13.21 -13.48
C LEU A 1006 -0.13 11.97 -12.97
N VAL A 1007 1.11 12.16 -12.50
CA VAL A 1007 1.98 11.06 -12.08
C VAL A 1007 1.51 10.44 -10.76
N TRP A 1008 1.00 11.25 -9.82
CA TRP A 1008 0.39 10.74 -8.59
C TRP A 1008 -0.83 9.85 -8.83
N GLY A 1009 -1.50 9.99 -9.98
CA GLY A 1009 -2.63 9.16 -10.37
C GLY A 1009 -2.24 7.83 -11.03
N VAL A 1010 -0.96 7.55 -11.26
CA VAL A 1010 -0.50 6.32 -11.92
C VAL A 1010 -0.55 5.14 -10.94
N HIS A 1011 -1.06 3.99 -11.42
CA HIS A 1011 -1.11 2.78 -10.60
C HIS A 1011 0.31 2.27 -10.28
N PRO A 1012 0.67 1.87 -9.04
CA PRO A 1012 2.05 1.52 -8.70
C PRO A 1012 2.65 0.36 -9.51
N ALA A 1013 1.83 -0.64 -9.85
CA ALA A 1013 2.21 -1.73 -10.75
C ALA A 1013 2.64 -1.27 -12.17
N LEU A 1014 2.28 -0.03 -12.56
CA LEU A 1014 2.61 0.57 -13.85
C LEU A 1014 3.77 1.57 -13.77
N HIS A 1015 4.48 1.69 -12.64
CA HIS A 1015 5.64 2.57 -12.52
C HIS A 1015 6.81 2.21 -13.45
N THR A 1016 7.07 0.91 -13.68
CA THR A 1016 8.07 0.49 -14.69
C THR A 1016 7.65 0.91 -16.10
N PRO A 1017 6.42 0.59 -16.57
CA PRO A 1017 5.88 1.16 -17.81
C PRO A 1017 5.96 2.68 -17.89
N LEU A 1018 5.64 3.40 -16.81
CA LEU A 1018 5.71 4.85 -16.76
C LEU A 1018 7.14 5.37 -16.99
N MET A 1019 8.17 4.73 -16.44
CA MET A 1019 9.56 5.15 -16.69
C MET A 1019 9.97 4.97 -18.15
N SER A 1020 9.67 3.83 -18.76
CA SER A 1020 9.97 3.65 -20.19
C SER A 1020 9.14 4.61 -21.06
N PHE A 1021 7.89 4.87 -20.66
CA PHE A 1021 6.99 5.77 -21.37
C PHE A 1021 7.49 7.22 -21.30
N THR A 1022 7.92 7.66 -20.12
CA THR A 1022 8.49 9.00 -19.93
C THR A 1022 9.84 9.17 -20.64
N ASN A 1023 10.67 8.13 -20.71
CA ASN A 1023 11.84 8.12 -21.60
C ASN A 1023 11.46 8.29 -23.07
N ALA A 1024 10.41 7.62 -23.54
CA ALA A 1024 9.93 7.78 -24.91
C ALA A 1024 9.48 9.23 -25.19
N ILE A 1025 8.76 9.84 -24.24
CA ILE A 1025 8.37 11.25 -24.31
C ILE A 1025 9.60 12.17 -24.27
N SER A 1026 10.61 11.93 -23.44
CA SER A 1026 11.82 12.78 -23.40
C SER A 1026 12.60 12.73 -24.72
N GLY A 1027 12.42 11.67 -25.51
CA GLY A 1027 12.87 11.59 -26.90
C GLY A 1027 12.27 12.66 -27.83
N ILE A 1028 11.26 13.43 -27.41
CA ILE A 1028 10.73 14.58 -28.17
C ILE A 1028 11.76 15.68 -28.43
N VAL A 1029 12.90 15.67 -27.73
CA VAL A 1029 14.09 16.46 -28.08
C VAL A 1029 14.49 16.31 -29.56
N LEU A 1030 14.02 15.23 -30.21
CA LEU A 1030 13.98 15.07 -31.66
C LEU A 1030 13.58 16.35 -32.41
N LEU A 1031 12.60 17.13 -31.94
CA LEU A 1031 12.18 18.36 -32.65
C LEU A 1031 13.31 19.39 -32.71
N ALA A 1032 14.05 19.60 -31.61
CA ALA A 1032 15.21 20.49 -31.61
C ALA A 1032 16.32 19.97 -32.54
N GLY A 1033 16.54 18.64 -32.58
CA GLY A 1033 17.47 18.04 -33.53
C GLY A 1033 17.05 18.25 -34.99
N LEU A 1034 15.75 18.13 -35.28
CA LEU A 1034 15.17 18.37 -36.61
C LEU A 1034 15.29 19.84 -37.00
N GLU A 1035 14.99 20.76 -36.10
CA GLU A 1035 15.18 22.20 -36.32
C GLU A 1035 16.64 22.51 -36.66
N LEU A 1036 17.62 21.92 -35.96
CA LEU A 1036 19.04 22.09 -36.29
C LEU A 1036 19.43 21.51 -37.65
N LEU A 1037 18.83 20.36 -38.01
CA LEU A 1037 19.10 19.70 -39.29
C LEU A 1037 18.46 20.44 -40.47
N VAL A 1038 17.35 21.15 -40.23
CA VAL A 1038 16.58 21.89 -41.24
C VAL A 1038 16.76 23.42 -41.16
N ARG A 1039 17.78 23.91 -40.46
CA ARG A 1039 18.12 25.35 -40.53
C ARG A 1039 18.76 25.71 -41.89
N PRO A 1040 18.24 26.70 -42.62
CA PRO A 1040 18.88 27.21 -43.83
C PRO A 1040 20.16 28.00 -43.48
N ASN A 1041 21.22 27.84 -44.27
CA ASN A 1041 22.45 28.64 -44.12
C ASN A 1041 22.28 30.05 -44.72
N ALA A 1042 23.26 30.95 -44.48
CA ALA A 1042 23.30 32.32 -45.02
C ALA A 1042 23.29 32.41 -46.57
N ALA A 1043 23.42 31.29 -47.28
CA ALA A 1043 23.34 31.17 -48.73
C ALA A 1043 22.06 30.45 -49.22
N GLY A 1044 21.08 30.21 -48.33
CA GLY A 1044 19.79 29.59 -48.67
C GLY A 1044 19.85 28.09 -49.01
N LYS A 1045 20.95 27.39 -48.67
CA LYS A 1045 21.09 25.94 -48.84
C LYS A 1045 20.96 25.20 -47.51
N LEU A 1046 20.19 24.12 -47.55
CA LEU A 1046 19.96 23.18 -46.47
C LEU A 1046 20.96 22.02 -46.58
N GLY A 1047 21.63 21.69 -45.48
CA GLY A 1047 22.71 20.69 -45.43
C GLY A 1047 24.03 21.20 -46.01
N GLY A 1048 24.97 21.55 -45.11
CA GLY A 1048 26.35 21.90 -45.48
C GLY A 1048 26.49 23.33 -46.01
N GLY A 1049 26.70 24.29 -45.10
CA GLY A 1049 27.33 25.55 -45.48
C GLY A 1049 28.79 25.35 -45.88
N GLU A 1050 29.32 26.27 -46.71
CA GLU A 1050 30.76 26.43 -46.85
C GLU A 1050 31.31 27.00 -45.54
N GLY A 1051 32.05 26.16 -44.80
CA GLY A 1051 32.64 26.51 -43.51
C GLY A 1051 32.43 25.42 -42.45
N ALA A 1052 33.47 25.14 -41.65
CA ALA A 1052 33.48 24.05 -40.69
C ALA A 1052 32.39 24.15 -39.60
N ALA A 1053 31.99 25.37 -39.21
CA ALA A 1053 31.00 25.59 -38.15
C ALA A 1053 29.57 25.20 -38.56
N ALA A 1054 29.13 25.55 -39.77
CA ALA A 1054 27.80 25.19 -40.26
C ALA A 1054 27.65 23.68 -40.47
N GLN A 1055 28.73 23.01 -40.89
CA GLN A 1055 28.76 21.55 -40.98
C GLN A 1055 28.69 20.89 -39.60
N ALA A 1056 29.40 21.43 -38.60
CA ALA A 1056 29.37 20.93 -37.23
C ALA A 1056 27.95 20.98 -36.63
N VAL A 1057 27.19 22.07 -36.82
CA VAL A 1057 25.79 22.17 -36.35
C VAL A 1057 24.89 21.12 -37.01
N GLY A 1058 25.02 20.92 -38.33
CA GLY A 1058 24.29 19.88 -39.05
C GLY A 1058 24.61 18.46 -38.55
N PHE A 1059 25.89 18.18 -38.23
CA PHE A 1059 26.28 16.91 -37.62
C PHE A 1059 25.68 16.72 -36.23
N LEU A 1060 25.69 17.77 -35.38
CA LEU A 1060 25.08 17.73 -34.05
C LEU A 1060 23.57 17.47 -34.15
N GLY A 1061 22.86 18.18 -35.04
CA GLY A 1061 21.44 17.96 -35.31
C GLY A 1061 21.13 16.56 -35.83
N PHE A 1062 21.95 16.04 -36.75
CA PHE A 1062 21.83 14.67 -37.26
C PHE A 1062 21.96 13.62 -36.16
N PHE A 1063 23.02 13.69 -35.34
CA PHE A 1063 23.22 12.73 -34.24
C PHE A 1063 22.18 12.91 -33.13
N ALA A 1064 21.74 14.14 -32.83
CA ALA A 1064 20.63 14.38 -31.92
C ALA A 1064 19.36 13.67 -32.42
N CYS A 1065 19.05 13.76 -33.71
CA CYS A 1065 17.92 13.04 -34.32
C CYS A 1065 18.07 11.51 -34.22
N VAL A 1066 19.27 10.97 -34.48
CA VAL A 1066 19.54 9.53 -34.39
C VAL A 1066 19.29 9.00 -32.97
N PHE A 1067 19.86 9.64 -31.95
CA PHE A 1067 19.69 9.21 -30.55
C PHE A 1067 18.27 9.44 -30.04
N ALA A 1068 17.65 10.57 -30.40
CA ALA A 1068 16.28 10.87 -30.02
C ALA A 1068 15.27 9.90 -30.67
N SER A 1069 15.42 9.61 -31.97
CA SER A 1069 14.53 8.68 -32.68
C SER A 1069 14.66 7.25 -32.18
N PHE A 1070 15.88 6.79 -31.86
CA PHE A 1070 16.09 5.52 -31.16
C PHE A 1070 15.34 5.51 -29.82
N ASN A 1071 15.47 6.58 -29.02
CA ASN A 1071 14.83 6.68 -27.72
C ASN A 1071 13.29 6.67 -27.83
N VAL A 1072 12.71 7.48 -28.73
CA VAL A 1072 11.26 7.51 -28.99
C VAL A 1072 10.74 6.13 -29.38
N ALA A 1073 11.30 5.53 -30.43
CA ALA A 1073 10.78 4.30 -31.00
C ALA A 1073 11.01 3.11 -30.07
N GLY A 1074 12.22 3.00 -29.49
CA GLY A 1074 12.56 1.99 -28.51
C GLY A 1074 11.73 2.12 -27.23
N GLY A 1075 11.58 3.33 -26.69
CA GLY A 1075 10.82 3.60 -25.47
C GLY A 1075 9.34 3.28 -25.61
N PHE A 1076 8.69 3.67 -26.70
CA PHE A 1076 7.29 3.31 -26.94
C PHE A 1076 7.11 1.81 -27.21
N ALA A 1077 8.03 1.16 -27.92
CA ALA A 1077 7.99 -0.29 -28.16
C ALA A 1077 8.18 -1.10 -26.87
N VAL A 1078 9.16 -0.72 -26.04
CA VAL A 1078 9.38 -1.32 -24.71
C VAL A 1078 8.14 -1.14 -23.84
N THR A 1079 7.57 0.06 -23.82
CA THR A 1079 6.33 0.36 -23.08
C THR A 1079 5.17 -0.49 -23.58
N GLN A 1080 4.95 -0.56 -24.89
CA GLN A 1080 3.88 -1.37 -25.48
C GLN A 1080 4.03 -2.85 -25.11
N ARG A 1081 5.25 -3.38 -25.18
CA ARG A 1081 5.54 -4.76 -24.81
C ARG A 1081 5.23 -5.03 -23.35
N MET A 1082 5.56 -4.11 -22.45
CA MET A 1082 5.21 -4.23 -21.02
C MET A 1082 3.70 -4.20 -20.80
N LEU A 1083 3.01 -3.22 -21.40
CA LEU A 1083 1.58 -3.05 -21.26
C LEU A 1083 0.76 -4.20 -21.88
N ALA A 1084 1.26 -4.81 -22.95
CA ALA A 1084 0.66 -5.99 -23.57
C ALA A 1084 0.55 -7.20 -22.62
N MET A 1085 1.40 -7.28 -21.60
CA MET A 1085 1.36 -8.38 -20.63
C MET A 1085 0.30 -8.19 -19.55
N PHE A 1086 -0.23 -6.97 -19.37
CA PHE A 1086 -1.28 -6.69 -18.38
C PHE A 1086 -2.69 -6.89 -18.92
N VAL A 1087 -2.86 -7.11 -20.23
CA VAL A 1087 -4.17 -7.30 -20.84
C VAL A 1087 -4.57 -8.78 -20.78
N LYS A 1088 -5.76 -9.03 -20.22
CA LYS A 1088 -6.41 -10.34 -20.23
C LYS A 1088 -6.58 -10.76 -21.70
N LYS A 1089 -5.92 -11.85 -22.12
CA LYS A 1089 -6.37 -12.54 -23.33
C LYS A 1089 -7.71 -13.20 -22.97
N GLU A 1090 -8.77 -12.77 -23.65
CA GLU A 1090 -10.09 -13.40 -23.59
C GLU A 1090 -10.03 -14.90 -23.89
#